data_AF-A0A2A2QI16-F1
#
_entry.id   AF-A0A2A2QI16-F1
#
_cell.length_a   1.000
_cell.length_b   1.000
_cell.length_c   1.000
_cell.angle_alpha   90.00
_cell.angle_beta   90.00
_cell.angle_gamma   90.00
#
_symmetry.space_group_name_H-M   'P 1'
#
loop_
_entity.id
_entity.type
_entity.pdbx_description
1 polymer ?
#
loop_
_entity_poly.entity_id
_entity_poly.type
_entity_poly.pdbx_seq_one_letter_code
_entity_poly.pdbx_strand_id
1 'polypeptide(L)'
;MNAGRHALGWLVAGNAAGLWLSLLLLFPGLQSGEWTYGRWMPVHLNMQLFGWTSLPLVGWLLSIYGVSRRWSEAAVWAWTAALGAGVLSWLGGGSSGKIFLDWKGGPLLAFVAALSFLWIVLAVAWKRDSPLWKPARRWLSLAGLLLLAGVPWGMYLASSPDLYPPVDRSTGGPTGASLLGSTLVVVGLLLLLPRACGLEAKRPGIPWKTLGFFAASWLTFGVAESIGGTHFDALQIIALGLLLPWPWLVLADWRNFRWPHKPHGWGVVTLLWWGLLVVTGFLAFLPDVLDRLKFTQSLVAHSHLAMAGFTTSFCALLLRLTGNQFGNIGSAIAWNIAAFTMVIVLAAAGWAEGTGVSWMAEAPAWRTAALAVRAFCGLAMLAAAVHWFVTWRERDGAESNPLSDHETPRPVLESGRRRDGRADRPLADFVTGPRPAPAGDRGIAGGIAGIPELDRGLRRGDRALLRAFVARGDRGGDRLDLHRGGPLFSRRLARREDRLRQPAGGLGDGGGGGRRGGDGPGDRPEGGMVEGPGLGLAFRAAGVVAMVYAHFLIFAQFAWVELMRGAGGTALSEKIALGTMAAAGIAAGFIAARRTTGPIALQLSFLAAALSAALGPWAAAMPLAAVISLVTGASIGAMTITVAALLPRWCGIGWVGLGTGLGYALCNLPPVFLATPAQQAGLGAVFALVGALLVPRKATATARPSAAPRSHGIIAVVAAFTALVWLDSAAFFIIQHARDLKSATWGEPMLWRNAVVHLIVASAAGLLLRRRFSAVLVAAWAILAVAALAVNQPATRGLAGWGYPAGVSLYSTALVAWPGFFSSNPDPKAIARRAAWLYAVAGWFGSANGIGMVQSLHHVPEAFIVGAGLVIATALYFGRSRWPSAVALGLVAALATAKPVAPKPAATAVERGRAVYLAEGCIHCHSRYVRPGSPDVPLWGPASDSATVLAEKPVLIGNRRHGPDLAKVGARRSAAWLKLHFLAPRDFAWDSPMPSYAHIFEDTRGDDLIAFLRDVPAETIQAQVTAALAWTPSLTSAIPEGAPLYNRHCALCHGPVGHGDGKLALLLPKAPAHLDRGPFIWTPAGPDLETRIARVIKHGIPGTDMPGHETLGDDQVVALARYVSYLRQE
;
A
#
# COMPACT_ATOMS: atom_id res chain seq x y z
N MET A 1 -0.57 0.69 -18.35
CA MET A 1 0.09 2.00 -18.23
C MET A 1 1.57 1.77 -18.01
N ASN A 2 2.43 2.50 -18.71
CA ASN A 2 3.85 2.53 -18.40
C ASN A 2 4.08 3.26 -17.08
N ALA A 3 4.93 2.69 -16.21
CA ALA A 3 5.18 3.19 -14.86
C ALA A 3 5.67 4.65 -14.84
N GLY A 4 6.41 5.09 -15.89
CA GLY A 4 6.90 6.46 -16.01
C GLY A 4 5.82 7.53 -16.13
N ARG A 5 4.80 7.35 -17.00
CA ARG A 5 3.66 8.28 -17.08
C ARG A 5 2.88 8.32 -15.77
N HIS A 6 2.77 7.17 -15.10
CA HIS A 6 2.09 7.05 -13.81
C HIS A 6 2.86 7.77 -12.69
N ALA A 7 4.19 7.65 -12.67
CA ALA A 7 5.07 8.40 -11.78
C ALA A 7 4.95 9.92 -11.99
N LEU A 8 4.88 10.40 -13.24
CA LEU A 8 4.64 11.81 -13.53
C LEU A 8 3.29 12.32 -12.99
N GLY A 9 2.26 11.47 -12.95
CA GLY A 9 0.99 11.81 -12.28
C GLY A 9 1.18 12.06 -10.77
N TRP A 10 2.00 11.23 -10.11
CA TRP A 10 2.37 11.44 -8.72
C TRP A 10 3.30 12.65 -8.50
N LEU A 11 4.18 12.98 -9.45
CA LEU A 11 4.97 14.22 -9.42
C LEU A 11 4.07 15.46 -9.46
N VAL A 12 3.05 15.46 -10.34
CA VAL A 12 2.06 16.55 -10.40
C VAL A 12 1.30 16.68 -9.09
N ALA A 13 0.78 15.57 -8.53
CA ALA A 13 0.08 15.57 -7.25
C ALA A 13 0.98 16.03 -6.09
N GLY A 14 2.22 15.52 -6.03
CA GLY A 14 3.21 15.89 -5.02
C GLY A 14 3.62 17.36 -5.11
N ASN A 15 3.76 17.92 -6.32
CA ASN A 15 4.05 19.35 -6.52
C ASN A 15 2.84 20.23 -6.18
N ALA A 16 1.61 19.79 -6.47
CA ALA A 16 0.40 20.50 -6.07
C ALA A 16 0.27 20.57 -4.53
N ALA A 17 0.52 19.45 -3.83
CA ALA A 17 0.61 19.43 -2.37
C ALA A 17 1.76 20.31 -1.85
N GLY A 18 2.91 20.34 -2.53
CA GLY A 18 4.06 21.19 -2.15
C GLY A 18 3.80 22.69 -2.33
N LEU A 19 3.07 23.07 -3.39
CA LEU A 19 2.59 24.43 -3.61
C LEU A 19 1.56 24.82 -2.53
N TRP A 20 0.60 23.95 -2.25
CA TRP A 20 -0.38 24.15 -1.16
C TRP A 20 0.32 24.42 0.18
N LEU A 21 1.29 23.59 0.55
CA LEU A 21 2.08 23.77 1.78
C LEU A 21 2.88 25.09 1.79
N SER A 22 3.32 25.58 0.63
CA SER A 22 4.01 26.88 0.52
C SER A 22 3.01 28.04 0.65
N LEU A 23 1.79 27.91 0.11
CA LEU A 23 0.71 28.87 0.31
C LEU A 23 0.23 28.91 1.77
N LEU A 24 0.18 27.77 2.47
CA LEU A 24 -0.16 27.71 3.90
C LEU A 24 0.87 28.41 4.81
N LEU A 25 2.15 28.47 4.40
CA LEU A 25 3.19 29.21 5.13
C LEU A 25 3.13 30.72 4.87
N LEU A 26 2.59 31.15 3.72
CA LEU A 26 2.37 32.56 3.37
C LEU A 26 1.06 33.12 3.93
N PHE A 27 0.01 32.30 3.89
CA PHE A 27 -1.35 32.67 4.24
C PHE A 27 -1.90 31.64 5.24
N PRO A 28 -1.44 31.60 6.51
CA PRO A 28 -1.84 30.54 7.44
C PRO A 28 -3.30 30.65 7.89
N GLY A 29 -4.02 31.71 7.50
CA GLY A 29 -5.49 31.80 7.60
C GLY A 29 -6.25 30.89 6.63
N LEU A 30 -5.59 30.28 5.65
CA LEU A 30 -6.19 29.28 4.74
C LEU A 30 -6.35 27.88 5.38
N GLN A 31 -5.83 27.66 6.59
CA GLN A 31 -5.86 26.35 7.25
C GLN A 31 -7.19 26.16 7.98
N SER A 32 -7.96 25.14 7.59
CA SER A 32 -9.25 24.78 8.18
C SER A 32 -9.55 23.29 8.05
N GLY A 33 -10.14 22.68 9.08
CA GLY A 33 -10.52 21.27 9.09
C GLY A 33 -9.36 20.33 8.71
N GLU A 34 -9.51 19.59 7.60
CA GLU A 34 -8.50 18.65 7.09
C GLU A 34 -7.37 19.32 6.30
N TRP A 35 -7.49 20.62 5.98
CA TRP A 35 -6.58 21.39 5.13
C TRP A 35 -5.43 22.05 5.90
N THR A 36 -4.92 21.37 6.94
CA THR A 36 -3.80 21.86 7.77
C THR A 36 -2.43 21.45 7.20
N TYR A 37 -1.41 22.24 7.47
CA TYR A 37 -0.02 21.98 7.07
C TYR A 37 0.47 20.65 7.66
N GLY A 38 0.05 20.31 8.88
CA GLY A 38 0.40 19.06 9.55
C GLY A 38 -0.09 17.82 8.82
N ARG A 39 -1.34 17.82 8.33
CA ARG A 39 -1.92 16.69 7.58
C ARG A 39 -1.38 16.59 6.15
N TRP A 40 -1.14 17.71 5.50
CA TRP A 40 -0.65 17.75 4.11
C TRP A 40 0.87 17.54 3.98
N MET A 41 1.67 17.75 5.03
CA MET A 41 3.12 17.52 4.99
C MET A 41 3.50 16.05 4.76
N PRO A 42 2.98 15.07 5.53
CA PRO A 42 3.16 13.64 5.22
C PRO A 42 2.68 13.28 3.81
N VAL A 43 1.55 13.82 3.36
CA VAL A 43 1.02 13.59 2.01
C VAL A 43 2.04 14.00 0.95
N HIS A 44 2.55 15.25 0.99
CA HIS A 44 3.55 15.74 0.04
C HIS A 44 4.83 14.88 0.05
N LEU A 45 5.39 14.62 1.24
CA LEU A 45 6.65 13.88 1.37
C LEU A 45 6.54 12.44 0.85
N ASN A 46 5.47 11.73 1.22
CA ASN A 46 5.26 10.35 0.79
C ASN A 46 4.84 10.25 -0.69
N MET A 47 4.06 11.21 -1.21
CA MET A 47 3.78 11.29 -2.66
C MET A 47 5.05 11.49 -3.48
N GLN A 48 5.96 12.36 -3.05
CA GLN A 48 7.23 12.55 -3.75
C GLN A 48 8.12 11.31 -3.64
N LEU A 49 8.32 10.76 -2.44
CA LEU A 49 9.24 9.63 -2.22
C LEU A 49 8.74 8.31 -2.83
N PHE A 50 7.50 7.92 -2.53
CA PHE A 50 6.94 6.63 -2.97
C PHE A 50 6.16 6.73 -4.29
N GLY A 51 5.67 7.91 -4.68
CA GLY A 51 5.01 8.14 -5.96
C GLY A 51 5.97 8.55 -7.07
N TRP A 52 6.71 9.66 -6.91
CA TRP A 52 7.62 10.15 -7.95
C TRP A 52 8.98 9.46 -7.97
N THR A 53 9.72 9.40 -6.86
CA THR A 53 11.08 8.85 -6.83
C THR A 53 11.11 7.34 -7.01
N SER A 54 10.20 6.62 -6.34
CA SER A 54 10.21 5.15 -6.34
C SER A 54 9.66 4.50 -7.61
N LEU A 55 8.60 5.05 -8.23
CA LEU A 55 7.94 4.37 -9.36
C LEU A 55 8.78 4.26 -10.65
N PRO A 56 9.64 5.23 -11.04
CA PRO A 56 10.59 5.08 -12.13
C PRO A 56 11.62 3.98 -11.85
N LEU A 57 12.11 3.89 -10.60
CA LEU A 57 13.01 2.82 -10.15
C LEU A 57 12.32 1.45 -10.16
N VAL A 58 11.08 1.36 -9.68
CA VAL A 58 10.26 0.14 -9.76
C VAL A 58 10.00 -0.25 -11.21
N GLY A 59 9.70 0.70 -12.09
CA GLY A 59 9.55 0.47 -13.53
C GLY A 59 10.82 -0.08 -14.18
N TRP A 60 11.99 0.48 -13.84
CA TRP A 60 13.29 0.00 -14.30
C TRP A 60 13.62 -1.40 -13.75
N LEU A 61 13.33 -1.66 -12.48
CA LEU A 61 13.50 -2.96 -11.82
C LEU A 61 12.64 -4.05 -12.50
N LEU A 62 11.36 -3.75 -12.76
CA LEU A 62 10.46 -4.64 -13.50
C LEU A 62 10.98 -4.94 -14.92
N SER A 63 11.65 -3.97 -15.56
CA SER A 63 12.32 -4.16 -16.86
C SER A 63 13.56 -5.05 -16.77
N ILE A 64 14.44 -4.85 -15.78
CA ILE A 64 15.67 -5.64 -15.56
C ILE A 64 15.34 -7.14 -15.39
N TYR A 65 14.22 -7.43 -14.72
CA TYR A 65 13.76 -8.80 -14.44
C TYR A 65 12.84 -9.38 -15.52
N GLY A 66 12.59 -8.70 -16.64
CA GLY A 66 11.77 -9.22 -17.74
C GLY A 66 10.28 -9.42 -17.37
N VAL A 67 9.76 -8.69 -16.39
CA VAL A 67 8.38 -8.85 -15.93
C VAL A 67 7.41 -8.49 -17.06
N SER A 68 6.45 -9.38 -17.34
CA SER A 68 5.49 -9.12 -18.40
C SER A 68 4.58 -7.96 -18.03
N ARG A 69 4.29 -7.09 -19.01
CA ARG A 69 3.49 -5.85 -18.87
C ARG A 69 2.30 -5.97 -17.91
N ARG A 70 1.54 -7.06 -17.98
CA ARG A 70 0.38 -7.33 -17.11
C ARG A 70 0.72 -7.42 -15.62
N TRP A 71 1.81 -8.10 -15.26
CA TRP A 71 2.24 -8.21 -13.86
C TRP A 71 2.93 -6.92 -13.39
N SER A 72 3.65 -6.24 -14.29
CA SER A 72 4.20 -4.90 -14.04
C SER A 72 3.07 -3.89 -13.73
N GLU A 73 2.02 -3.86 -14.55
CA GLU A 73 0.83 -3.03 -14.33
C GLU A 73 0.13 -3.38 -13.01
N ALA A 74 -0.03 -4.67 -12.67
CA ALA A 74 -0.63 -5.09 -11.40
C ALA A 74 0.20 -4.64 -10.18
N ALA A 75 1.54 -4.74 -10.24
CA ALA A 75 2.41 -4.32 -9.14
C ALA A 75 2.38 -2.79 -8.94
N VAL A 76 2.42 -2.01 -10.03
CA VAL A 76 2.29 -0.54 -9.98
C VAL A 76 0.92 -0.13 -9.42
N TRP A 77 -0.17 -0.81 -9.80
CA TRP A 77 -1.50 -0.53 -9.24
C TRP A 77 -1.64 -0.89 -7.77
N ALA A 78 -1.05 -2.01 -7.31
CA ALA A 78 -1.03 -2.38 -5.89
C ALA A 78 -0.30 -1.32 -5.04
N TRP A 79 0.88 -0.90 -5.51
CA TRP A 79 1.67 0.18 -4.89
C TRP A 79 0.88 1.50 -4.83
N THR A 80 0.24 1.87 -5.96
CA THR A 80 -0.56 3.10 -6.09
C THR A 80 -1.76 3.10 -5.15
N ALA A 81 -2.46 1.98 -5.01
CA ALA A 81 -3.60 1.85 -4.12
C ALA A 81 -3.19 1.90 -2.65
N ALA A 82 -2.07 1.30 -2.28
CA ALA A 82 -1.52 1.39 -0.93
C ALA A 82 -1.06 2.82 -0.59
N LEU A 83 -0.42 3.52 -1.54
CA LEU A 83 -0.08 4.95 -1.38
C LEU A 83 -1.32 5.84 -1.30
N GLY A 84 -2.36 5.57 -2.08
CA GLY A 84 -3.65 6.26 -1.96
C GLY A 84 -4.32 6.05 -0.59
N ALA A 85 -4.26 4.83 -0.04
CA ALA A 85 -4.72 4.56 1.32
C ALA A 85 -3.89 5.30 2.38
N GLY A 86 -2.58 5.44 2.18
CA GLY A 86 -1.72 6.31 2.99
C GLY A 86 -2.19 7.77 2.95
N VAL A 87 -2.42 8.31 1.76
CA VAL A 87 -2.91 9.70 1.58
C VAL A 87 -4.22 9.95 2.33
N LEU A 88 -5.21 9.06 2.18
CA LEU A 88 -6.48 9.19 2.91
C LEU A 88 -6.28 9.09 4.43
N SER A 89 -5.37 8.22 4.90
CA SER A 89 -5.01 8.12 6.32
C SER A 89 -4.39 9.40 6.86
N TRP A 90 -3.39 9.98 6.17
CA TRP A 90 -2.72 11.20 6.62
C TRP A 90 -3.66 12.41 6.66
N LEU A 91 -4.54 12.56 5.66
CA LEU A 91 -5.59 13.59 5.66
C LEU A 91 -6.57 13.43 6.84
N GLY A 92 -6.89 12.18 7.22
CA GLY A 92 -7.66 11.85 8.42
C GLY A 92 -6.89 11.94 9.76
N GLY A 93 -5.69 12.55 9.80
CA GLY A 93 -4.85 12.66 11.01
C GLY A 93 -4.10 11.37 11.38
N GLY A 94 -4.09 10.38 10.50
CA GLY A 94 -3.44 9.08 10.66
C GLY A 94 -1.93 9.12 10.47
N SER A 95 -1.21 9.86 11.32
CA SER A 95 0.27 9.99 11.31
C SER A 95 1.00 9.08 12.32
N SER A 96 2.17 8.54 11.98
CA SER A 96 3.10 7.90 12.94
C SER A 96 4.06 8.89 13.61
N GLY A 97 4.13 10.13 13.11
CA GLY A 97 5.05 11.19 13.52
C GLY A 97 6.45 11.09 12.91
N LYS A 98 6.74 10.04 12.12
CA LYS A 98 8.07 9.77 11.58
C LYS A 98 8.21 10.27 10.14
N ILE A 99 8.99 11.34 9.94
CA ILE A 99 9.22 11.92 8.61
C ILE A 99 9.66 10.83 7.61
N PHE A 100 9.14 10.90 6.38
CA PHE A 100 9.42 9.97 5.26
C PHE A 100 8.95 8.52 5.47
N LEU A 101 8.59 8.12 6.69
CA LEU A 101 8.10 6.78 7.06
C LEU A 101 6.84 6.90 7.94
N ASP A 102 5.94 7.80 7.55
CA ASP A 102 4.79 8.23 8.37
C ASP A 102 3.63 7.21 8.39
N TRP A 103 3.93 5.94 8.12
CA TRP A 103 2.97 4.88 7.87
C TRP A 103 2.58 4.18 9.19
N LYS A 104 1.27 4.01 9.43
CA LYS A 104 0.76 3.20 10.54
C LYS A 104 -0.50 2.42 10.14
N GLY A 105 -0.87 1.43 10.95
CA GLY A 105 -2.14 0.69 10.82
C GLY A 105 -2.34 -0.02 9.48
N GLY A 106 -3.58 -0.09 9.02
CA GLY A 106 -3.97 -0.70 7.74
C GLY A 106 -3.16 -0.23 6.52
N PRO A 107 -2.95 1.08 6.30
CA PRO A 107 -2.12 1.60 5.21
C PRO A 107 -0.68 1.07 5.21
N LEU A 108 -0.03 0.93 6.38
CA LEU A 108 1.30 0.31 6.47
C LEU A 108 1.26 -1.16 6.01
N LEU A 109 0.30 -1.94 6.51
CA LEU A 109 0.14 -3.35 6.12
C LEU A 109 -0.17 -3.50 4.62
N ALA A 110 -0.99 -2.60 4.07
CA ALA A 110 -1.31 -2.54 2.65
C ALA A 110 -0.06 -2.23 1.79
N PHE A 111 0.82 -1.32 2.24
CA PHE A 111 2.06 -1.00 1.53
C PHE A 111 3.12 -2.11 1.64
N VAL A 112 3.26 -2.74 2.81
CA VAL A 112 4.08 -3.95 3.00
C VAL A 112 3.59 -5.10 2.12
N ALA A 113 2.27 -5.28 1.98
CA ALA A 113 1.69 -6.25 1.06
C ALA A 113 1.96 -5.92 -0.42
N ALA A 114 1.91 -4.64 -0.81
CA ALA A 114 2.27 -4.21 -2.16
C ALA A 114 3.77 -4.43 -2.48
N LEU A 115 4.66 -4.17 -1.51
CA LEU A 115 6.10 -4.47 -1.61
C LEU A 115 6.35 -5.99 -1.73
N SER A 116 5.68 -6.79 -0.90
CA SER A 116 5.75 -8.25 -0.96
C SER A 116 5.23 -8.80 -2.30
N PHE A 117 4.15 -8.22 -2.83
CA PHE A 117 3.60 -8.58 -4.13
C PHE A 117 4.55 -8.23 -5.29
N LEU A 118 5.17 -7.05 -5.25
CA LEU A 118 6.23 -6.66 -6.19
C LEU A 118 7.40 -7.67 -6.15
N TRP A 119 7.86 -8.05 -4.95
CA TRP A 119 8.91 -9.05 -4.80
C TRP A 119 8.53 -10.42 -5.37
N ILE A 120 7.31 -10.91 -5.10
CA ILE A 120 6.80 -12.17 -5.67
C ILE A 120 6.78 -12.11 -7.19
N VAL A 121 6.34 -11.00 -7.78
CA VAL A 121 6.32 -10.78 -9.23
C VAL A 121 7.74 -10.83 -9.83
N LEU A 122 8.71 -10.20 -9.18
CA LEU A 122 10.13 -10.25 -9.59
C LEU A 122 10.71 -11.66 -9.45
N ALA A 123 10.44 -12.36 -8.34
CA ALA A 123 10.92 -13.71 -8.09
C ALA A 123 10.36 -14.74 -9.09
N VAL A 124 9.09 -14.61 -9.47
CA VAL A 124 8.45 -15.45 -10.49
C VAL A 124 9.06 -15.20 -11.88
N ALA A 125 9.33 -13.94 -12.24
CA ALA A 125 10.00 -13.61 -13.50
C ALA A 125 11.46 -14.09 -13.52
N TRP A 126 12.21 -13.89 -12.42
CA TRP A 126 13.56 -14.41 -12.26
C TRP A 126 13.59 -15.94 -12.41
N LYS A 127 12.68 -16.67 -11.77
CA LYS A 127 12.62 -18.14 -11.87
C LYS A 127 12.31 -18.62 -13.30
N ARG A 128 11.56 -17.83 -14.08
CA ARG A 128 11.24 -18.13 -15.48
C ARG A 128 12.44 -17.89 -16.40
N ASP A 129 13.13 -16.76 -16.26
CA ASP A 129 14.08 -16.28 -17.27
C ASP A 129 15.56 -16.47 -16.89
N SER A 130 15.90 -16.55 -15.60
CA SER A 130 17.29 -16.67 -15.15
C SER A 130 18.05 -17.91 -15.65
N PRO A 131 17.43 -19.06 -16.02
CA PRO A 131 18.15 -20.15 -16.68
C PRO A 131 18.73 -19.76 -18.06
N LEU A 132 18.19 -18.71 -18.70
CA LEU A 132 18.62 -18.20 -20.00
C LEU A 132 19.68 -17.09 -19.89
N TRP A 133 20.05 -16.67 -18.67
CA TRP A 133 20.96 -15.54 -18.45
C TRP A 133 22.40 -15.99 -18.22
N LYS A 134 23.37 -15.17 -18.68
CA LYS A 134 24.80 -15.36 -18.39
C LYS A 134 25.02 -15.51 -16.86
N PRO A 135 25.94 -16.39 -16.39
CA PRO A 135 26.11 -16.69 -14.97
C PRO A 135 26.27 -15.47 -14.06
N ALA A 136 27.06 -14.47 -14.49
CA ALA A 136 27.23 -13.21 -13.75
C ALA A 136 25.91 -12.44 -13.56
N ARG A 137 25.07 -12.32 -14.59
CA ARG A 137 23.74 -11.69 -14.48
C ARG A 137 22.83 -12.50 -13.56
N ARG A 138 22.88 -13.84 -13.65
CA ARG A 138 22.07 -14.74 -12.82
C ARG A 138 22.39 -14.60 -11.33
N TRP A 139 23.68 -14.57 -10.96
CA TRP A 139 24.11 -14.37 -9.57
C TRP A 139 23.81 -12.95 -9.06
N LEU A 140 24.11 -11.91 -9.85
CA LEU A 140 23.85 -10.52 -9.46
C LEU A 140 22.35 -10.25 -9.24
N SER A 141 21.49 -10.78 -10.13
CA SER A 141 20.04 -10.67 -9.98
C SER A 141 19.48 -11.54 -8.85
N LEU A 142 20.11 -12.67 -8.52
CA LEU A 142 19.72 -13.43 -7.33
C LEU A 142 20.07 -12.66 -6.05
N ALA A 143 21.28 -12.11 -5.95
CA ALA A 143 21.70 -11.29 -4.82
C ALA A 143 20.79 -10.06 -4.64
N GLY A 144 20.48 -9.35 -5.73
CA GLY A 144 19.52 -8.25 -5.72
C GLY A 144 18.11 -8.68 -5.29
N LEU A 145 17.63 -9.84 -5.75
CA LEU A 145 16.32 -10.37 -5.36
C LEU A 145 16.28 -10.76 -3.87
N LEU A 146 17.35 -11.33 -3.32
CA LEU A 146 17.46 -11.67 -1.90
C LEU A 146 17.51 -10.41 -1.03
N LEU A 147 18.27 -9.39 -1.43
CA LEU A 147 18.30 -8.10 -0.74
C LEU A 147 16.91 -7.42 -0.76
N LEU A 148 16.21 -7.45 -1.90
CA LEU A 148 14.85 -6.94 -2.02
C LEU A 148 13.81 -7.73 -1.19
N ALA A 149 14.08 -8.98 -0.80
CA ALA A 149 13.20 -9.75 0.07
C ALA A 149 13.12 -9.16 1.49
N GLY A 150 14.16 -8.46 1.93
CA GLY A 150 14.18 -7.75 3.22
C GLY A 150 13.39 -6.44 3.22
N VAL A 151 13.10 -5.84 2.06
CA VAL A 151 12.48 -4.51 1.98
C VAL A 151 11.06 -4.43 2.60
N PRO A 152 10.13 -5.37 2.39
CA PRO A 152 8.82 -5.32 3.04
C PRO A 152 8.93 -5.39 4.58
N TRP A 153 9.85 -6.19 5.10
CA TRP A 153 10.11 -6.32 6.55
C TRP A 153 10.79 -5.06 7.10
N GLY A 154 11.80 -4.55 6.40
CA GLY A 154 12.45 -3.29 6.71
C GLY A 154 11.47 -2.12 6.73
N MET A 155 10.52 -2.06 5.79
CA MET A 155 9.46 -1.04 5.79
C MET A 155 8.57 -1.11 7.04
N TYR A 156 8.18 -2.32 7.47
CA TYR A 156 7.38 -2.51 8.68
C TYR A 156 8.14 -2.04 9.94
N LEU A 157 9.39 -2.48 10.12
CA LEU A 157 10.22 -2.09 11.26
C LEU A 157 10.58 -0.60 11.23
N ALA A 158 11.01 -0.07 10.09
CA ALA A 158 11.46 1.31 9.97
C ALA A 158 10.29 2.32 10.05
N SER A 159 9.05 1.92 9.77
CA SER A 159 7.87 2.76 10.03
C SER A 159 7.45 2.80 11.50
N SER A 160 8.02 1.94 12.36
CA SER A 160 7.73 2.00 13.79
C SER A 160 8.26 3.30 14.41
N PRO A 161 7.44 3.98 15.25
CA PRO A 161 7.89 5.10 16.06
C PRO A 161 8.85 4.66 17.19
N ASP A 162 8.92 3.36 17.51
CA ASP A 162 9.88 2.81 18.48
C ASP A 162 11.32 2.76 17.94
N LEU A 163 11.49 2.72 16.62
CA LEU A 163 12.79 2.65 15.98
C LEU A 163 13.28 4.09 15.73
N TYR A 164 14.07 4.64 16.64
CA TYR A 164 14.58 6.02 16.52
C TYR A 164 15.39 6.23 15.22
N PRO A 165 15.24 7.35 14.48
CA PRO A 165 16.09 7.67 13.34
C PRO A 165 17.55 7.91 13.77
N PRO A 166 18.53 7.85 12.84
CA PRO A 166 19.95 8.07 13.15
C PRO A 166 20.27 9.58 13.30
N VAL A 167 19.67 10.17 14.33
CA VAL A 167 19.90 11.53 14.78
C VAL A 167 20.73 11.44 16.06
N ASP A 168 21.74 12.28 16.23
CA ASP A 168 22.50 12.33 17.46
C ASP A 168 21.61 12.74 18.65
N ARG A 169 21.88 12.10 19.79
CA ARG A 169 21.13 12.19 21.04
C ARG A 169 21.38 13.50 21.80
N SER A 170 22.52 14.15 21.57
CA SER A 170 22.92 15.35 22.32
C SER A 170 22.59 16.65 21.57
N THR A 171 22.78 16.67 20.26
CA THR A 171 22.69 17.86 19.40
C THR A 171 21.36 17.97 18.64
N GLY A 172 20.67 16.84 18.45
CA GLY A 172 19.49 16.72 17.58
C GLY A 172 19.79 16.80 16.07
N GLY A 173 21.06 16.75 15.66
CA GLY A 173 21.48 16.73 14.25
C GLY A 173 21.68 15.31 13.68
N PRO A 174 21.78 15.12 12.35
CA PRO A 174 22.16 13.81 11.78
C PRO A 174 23.57 13.38 12.19
N THR A 175 23.89 12.08 12.09
CA THR A 175 25.27 11.57 12.21
C THR A 175 25.98 11.52 10.86
N GLY A 176 27.31 11.67 10.83
CA GLY A 176 28.10 11.62 9.58
C GLY A 176 28.02 10.25 8.89
N ALA A 177 28.01 9.18 9.70
CA ALA A 177 27.82 7.81 9.25
C ALA A 177 26.46 7.60 8.57
N SER A 178 25.36 8.10 9.14
CA SER A 178 24.02 7.90 8.54
C SER A 178 23.85 8.63 7.20
N LEU A 179 24.42 9.84 7.09
CA LEU A 179 24.48 10.60 5.85
C LEU A 179 25.35 9.90 4.79
N LEU A 180 26.52 9.36 5.19
CA LEU A 180 27.35 8.52 4.33
C LEU A 180 26.57 7.28 3.84
N GLY A 181 26.01 6.48 4.75
CA GLY A 181 25.34 5.21 4.44
C GLY A 181 24.16 5.36 3.47
N SER A 182 23.30 6.34 3.73
CA SER A 182 22.18 6.71 2.85
C SER A 182 22.67 7.16 1.45
N THR A 183 23.75 7.93 1.40
CA THR A 183 24.33 8.45 0.15
C THR A 183 25.08 7.37 -0.64
N LEU A 184 25.68 6.37 0.01
CA LEU A 184 26.31 5.24 -0.67
C LEU A 184 25.30 4.37 -1.44
N VAL A 185 24.03 4.32 -1.02
CA VAL A 185 22.95 3.70 -1.82
C VAL A 185 22.75 4.47 -3.13
N VAL A 186 22.76 5.81 -3.08
CA VAL A 186 22.66 6.69 -4.26
C VAL A 186 23.87 6.53 -5.19
N VAL A 187 25.09 6.47 -4.63
CA VAL A 187 26.31 6.15 -5.39
C VAL A 187 26.18 4.80 -6.09
N GLY A 188 25.67 3.77 -5.41
CA GLY A 188 25.39 2.46 -5.99
C GLY A 188 24.45 2.53 -7.20
N LEU A 189 23.38 3.33 -7.11
CA LEU A 189 22.46 3.57 -8.22
C LEU A 189 23.12 4.32 -9.39
N LEU A 190 23.95 5.33 -9.12
CA LEU A 190 24.69 6.09 -10.15
C LEU A 190 25.71 5.22 -10.91
N LEU A 191 26.40 4.31 -10.22
CA LEU A 191 27.31 3.33 -10.84
C LEU A 191 26.55 2.21 -11.57
N LEU A 192 25.37 1.82 -11.08
CA LEU A 192 24.54 0.80 -11.72
C LEU A 192 23.87 1.31 -13.01
N LEU A 193 23.48 2.59 -13.05
CA LEU A 193 22.71 3.19 -14.15
C LEU A 193 23.23 2.85 -15.55
N PRO A 194 24.48 3.18 -15.96
CA PRO A 194 24.95 2.91 -17.31
C PRO A 194 25.02 1.40 -17.62
N ARG A 195 25.32 0.57 -16.61
CA ARG A 195 25.49 -0.89 -16.74
C ARG A 195 24.15 -1.60 -16.91
N ALA A 196 23.15 -1.24 -16.10
CA ALA A 196 21.80 -1.80 -16.17
C ALA A 196 20.93 -1.17 -17.27
N CYS A 197 21.30 0.00 -17.79
CA CYS A 197 20.82 0.53 -19.08
C CYS A 197 21.62 0.04 -20.30
N GLY A 198 22.54 -0.92 -20.13
CA GLY A 198 23.27 -1.58 -21.22
C GLY A 198 24.08 -0.67 -22.13
N LEU A 199 24.61 0.45 -21.61
CA LEU A 199 25.45 1.35 -22.40
C LEU A 199 26.80 0.69 -22.72
N GLU A 200 27.31 0.91 -23.94
CA GLU A 200 28.60 0.39 -24.39
C GLU A 200 29.75 1.07 -23.62
N ALA A 201 30.66 0.28 -23.04
CA ALA A 201 31.86 0.77 -22.38
C ALA A 201 33.01 0.93 -23.39
N LYS A 202 33.58 2.14 -23.50
CA LYS A 202 34.74 2.48 -24.34
C LYS A 202 35.99 1.68 -23.97
N ARG A 203 36.17 1.39 -22.68
CA ARG A 203 37.19 0.48 -22.16
C ARG A 203 36.50 -0.63 -21.35
N PRO A 204 36.47 -1.89 -21.84
CA PRO A 204 35.91 -3.00 -21.09
C PRO A 204 36.82 -3.38 -19.91
N GLY A 205 36.26 -3.50 -18.72
CA GLY A 205 36.99 -3.85 -17.51
C GLY A 205 36.21 -3.52 -16.23
N ILE A 206 36.65 -4.09 -15.10
CA ILE A 206 36.10 -3.80 -13.77
C ILE A 206 36.85 -2.59 -13.18
N PRO A 207 36.17 -1.51 -12.74
CA PRO A 207 36.82 -0.34 -12.17
C PRO A 207 37.24 -0.59 -10.71
N TRP A 208 38.24 -1.45 -10.50
CA TRP A 208 38.67 -1.92 -9.18
C TRP A 208 39.01 -0.79 -8.20
N LYS A 209 39.56 0.34 -8.67
CA LYS A 209 39.81 1.52 -7.81
C LYS A 209 38.51 2.13 -7.26
N THR A 210 37.51 2.33 -8.12
CA THR A 210 36.20 2.88 -7.73
C THR A 210 35.41 1.90 -6.84
N LEU A 211 35.46 0.60 -7.15
CA LEU A 211 34.81 -0.43 -6.32
C LEU A 211 35.53 -0.65 -4.98
N GLY A 212 36.85 -0.57 -4.96
CA GLY A 212 37.64 -0.59 -3.72
C GLY A 212 37.32 0.59 -2.82
N PHE A 213 37.21 1.81 -3.38
CA PHE A 213 36.77 2.98 -2.64
C PHE A 213 35.30 2.88 -2.17
N PHE A 214 34.42 2.24 -2.96
CA PHE A 214 33.05 1.93 -2.54
C PHE A 214 33.02 0.98 -1.34
N ALA A 215 33.78 -0.12 -1.40
CA ALA A 215 33.88 -1.08 -0.31
C ALA A 215 34.51 -0.47 0.95
N ALA A 216 35.57 0.33 0.80
CA ALA A 216 36.17 1.08 1.91
C ALA A 216 35.17 2.07 2.54
N SER A 217 34.39 2.78 1.73
CA SER A 217 33.34 3.69 2.23
C SER A 217 32.26 2.95 3.03
N TRP A 218 31.84 1.76 2.59
CA TRP A 218 30.92 0.90 3.35
C TRP A 218 31.53 0.35 4.64
N LEU A 219 32.83 0.05 4.65
CA LEU A 219 33.54 -0.38 5.86
C LEU A 219 33.63 0.77 6.87
N THR A 220 34.04 1.96 6.44
CA THR A 220 34.06 3.17 7.28
C THR A 220 32.67 3.53 7.78
N PHE A 221 31.62 3.39 6.97
CA PHE A 221 30.24 3.50 7.42
C PHE A 221 29.95 2.55 8.58
N GLY A 222 30.24 1.25 8.43
CA GLY A 222 29.98 0.25 9.48
C GLY A 222 30.72 0.53 10.79
N VAL A 223 31.97 0.99 10.72
CA VAL A 223 32.76 1.40 11.90
C VAL A 223 32.18 2.67 12.54
N ALA A 224 31.92 3.73 11.75
CA ALA A 224 31.43 5.00 12.28
C ALA A 224 29.97 4.91 12.80
N GLU A 225 29.13 4.06 12.21
CA GLU A 225 27.75 3.81 12.66
C GLU A 225 27.74 2.97 13.96
N SER A 226 28.64 2.00 14.11
CA SER A 226 28.71 1.18 15.33
C SER A 226 29.30 1.92 16.54
N ILE A 227 30.16 2.92 16.32
CA ILE A 227 30.66 3.82 17.37
C ILE A 227 29.64 4.92 17.69
N GLY A 228 28.92 5.41 16.67
CA GLY A 228 28.06 6.58 16.80
C GLY A 228 28.86 7.88 16.91
N GLY A 229 28.17 8.97 17.24
CA GLY A 229 28.77 10.29 17.45
C GLY A 229 27.99 11.43 16.81
N THR A 230 28.56 12.61 16.96
CA THR A 230 28.03 13.93 16.61
C THR A 230 28.76 14.52 15.40
N HIS A 231 28.40 15.74 15.01
CA HIS A 231 29.17 16.51 14.04
C HIS A 231 30.46 17.15 14.59
N PHE A 232 30.69 17.09 15.90
CA PHE A 232 31.97 17.47 16.53
C PHE A 232 33.01 16.34 16.44
N ASP A 233 32.60 15.11 16.20
CA ASP A 233 33.47 13.94 16.21
C ASP A 233 34.26 13.80 14.89
N ALA A 234 35.58 13.81 14.99
CA ALA A 234 36.48 13.71 13.83
C ALA A 234 36.19 12.48 12.97
N LEU A 235 35.84 11.34 13.57
CA LEU A 235 35.48 10.12 12.81
C LEU A 235 34.21 10.31 11.97
N GLN A 236 33.20 11.03 12.49
CA GLN A 236 31.95 11.30 11.77
C GLN A 236 32.19 12.29 10.61
N ILE A 237 33.01 13.33 10.83
CA ILE A 237 33.43 14.27 9.79
C ILE A 237 34.24 13.55 8.70
N ILE A 238 35.21 12.70 9.07
CA ILE A 238 36.02 11.92 8.13
C ILE A 238 35.15 10.94 7.33
N ALA A 239 34.23 10.23 7.99
CA ALA A 239 33.30 9.31 7.33
C ALA A 239 32.48 10.05 6.27
N LEU A 240 31.87 11.19 6.62
CA LEU A 240 31.13 11.99 5.65
C LEU A 240 32.05 12.59 4.55
N GLY A 241 33.29 12.95 4.90
CA GLY A 241 34.31 13.44 3.97
C GLY A 241 34.65 12.45 2.85
N LEU A 242 34.44 11.14 3.05
CA LEU A 242 34.53 10.14 1.98
C LEU A 242 33.51 10.35 0.85
N LEU A 243 32.51 11.22 1.02
CA LEU A 243 31.63 11.63 -0.07
C LEU A 243 32.32 12.55 -1.09
N LEU A 244 33.28 13.38 -0.68
CA LEU A 244 33.87 14.45 -1.52
C LEU A 244 34.52 13.95 -2.84
N PRO A 245 35.15 12.76 -2.92
CA PRO A 245 35.66 12.23 -4.19
C PRO A 245 34.57 11.75 -5.17
N TRP A 246 33.36 11.43 -4.70
CA TRP A 246 32.35 10.76 -5.52
C TRP A 246 31.82 11.55 -6.72
N PRO A 247 31.63 12.88 -6.70
CA PRO A 247 31.33 13.66 -7.88
C PRO A 247 32.33 13.43 -9.03
N TRP A 248 33.62 13.32 -8.70
CA TRP A 248 34.66 13.03 -9.69
C TRP A 248 34.69 11.55 -10.11
N LEU A 249 34.54 10.62 -9.16
CA LEU A 249 34.54 9.18 -9.44
C LEU A 249 33.35 8.74 -10.31
N VAL A 250 32.14 9.27 -10.04
CA VAL A 250 30.94 9.03 -10.87
C VAL A 250 31.12 9.63 -12.27
N LEU A 251 31.63 10.86 -12.37
CA LEU A 251 31.95 11.49 -13.66
C LEU A 251 32.98 10.67 -14.47
N ALA A 252 34.01 10.15 -13.80
CA ALA A 252 35.04 9.31 -14.42
C ALA A 252 34.47 7.96 -14.92
N ASP A 253 33.61 7.31 -14.14
CA ASP A 253 32.91 6.08 -14.55
C ASP A 253 31.97 6.36 -15.73
N TRP A 254 31.13 7.40 -15.65
CA TRP A 254 30.20 7.77 -16.71
C TRP A 254 30.90 8.17 -18.02
N ARG A 255 32.07 8.81 -17.95
CA ARG A 255 32.92 9.12 -19.13
C ARG A 255 33.39 7.87 -19.88
N ASN A 256 33.46 6.70 -19.22
CA ASN A 256 33.80 5.44 -19.88
C ASN A 256 32.68 4.91 -20.79
N PHE A 257 31.43 5.37 -20.64
CA PHE A 257 30.31 4.86 -21.44
C PHE A 257 30.02 5.72 -22.67
N ARG A 258 29.46 5.10 -23.71
CA ARG A 258 28.84 5.79 -24.85
C ARG A 258 27.41 6.17 -24.49
N TRP A 259 27.15 7.46 -24.35
CA TRP A 259 25.82 7.99 -24.08
C TRP A 259 25.08 8.28 -25.40
N PRO A 260 23.76 8.06 -25.49
CA PRO A 260 22.98 8.43 -26.66
C PRO A 260 23.08 9.92 -27.00
N HIS A 261 22.85 10.32 -28.25
CA HIS A 261 22.89 11.74 -28.66
C HIS A 261 21.67 12.59 -28.24
N LYS A 262 20.62 12.02 -27.63
CA LYS A 262 19.36 12.72 -27.31
C LYS A 262 18.97 12.93 -25.80
N PRO A 263 19.84 12.85 -24.77
CA PRO A 263 19.43 12.97 -23.36
C PRO A 263 19.22 14.41 -22.84
N HIS A 264 18.92 15.40 -23.69
CA HIS A 264 18.54 16.80 -23.33
C HIS A 264 19.38 17.49 -22.22
N GLY A 265 20.65 17.13 -22.06
CA GLY A 265 21.49 17.65 -20.97
C GLY A 265 21.21 17.05 -19.57
N TRP A 266 20.21 16.17 -19.40
CA TRP A 266 19.85 15.59 -18.10
C TRP A 266 21.00 14.87 -17.39
N GLY A 267 21.92 14.25 -18.13
CA GLY A 267 23.13 13.64 -17.57
C GLY A 267 24.05 14.68 -16.92
N VAL A 268 24.25 15.83 -17.58
CA VAL A 268 25.06 16.94 -17.04
C VAL A 268 24.36 17.57 -15.84
N VAL A 269 23.06 17.85 -15.96
CA VAL A 269 22.24 18.41 -14.87
C VAL A 269 22.26 17.51 -13.63
N THR A 270 22.15 16.19 -13.80
CA THR A 270 22.24 15.23 -12.69
C THR A 270 23.60 15.28 -12.00
N LEU A 271 24.70 15.37 -12.77
CA LEU A 271 26.05 15.46 -12.22
C LEU A 271 26.33 16.80 -11.52
N LEU A 272 25.77 17.91 -12.01
CA LEU A 272 25.87 19.22 -11.35
C LEU A 272 25.13 19.23 -10.01
N TRP A 273 23.88 18.76 -9.98
CA TRP A 273 23.13 18.62 -8.72
C TRP A 273 23.78 17.63 -7.76
N TRP A 274 24.35 16.53 -8.26
CA TRP A 274 25.10 15.57 -7.46
C TRP A 274 26.34 16.20 -6.80
N GLY A 275 27.14 16.95 -7.58
CA GLY A 275 28.30 17.68 -7.05
C GLY A 275 27.90 18.70 -5.99
N LEU A 276 26.85 19.49 -6.26
CA LEU A 276 26.34 20.47 -5.31
C LEU A 276 25.78 19.80 -4.04
N LEU A 277 25.08 18.67 -4.17
CA LEU A 277 24.53 17.91 -3.04
C LEU A 277 25.64 17.41 -2.11
N VAL A 278 26.68 16.80 -2.67
CA VAL A 278 27.83 16.29 -1.90
C VAL A 278 28.58 17.43 -1.20
N VAL A 279 28.92 18.50 -1.92
CA VAL A 279 29.69 19.61 -1.36
C VAL A 279 28.89 20.35 -0.29
N THR A 280 27.62 20.69 -0.55
CA THR A 280 26.78 21.37 0.45
C THR A 280 26.44 20.47 1.63
N GLY A 281 26.28 19.16 1.43
CA GLY A 281 26.02 18.20 2.51
C GLY A 281 27.20 18.06 3.47
N PHE A 282 28.43 18.01 2.95
CA PHE A 282 29.64 18.01 3.77
C PHE A 282 29.84 19.33 4.52
N LEU A 283 29.73 20.48 3.82
CA LEU A 283 29.90 21.79 4.45
C LEU A 283 28.84 22.07 5.51
N ALA A 284 27.58 21.69 5.26
CA ALA A 284 26.47 21.86 6.19
C ALA A 284 26.58 20.97 7.45
N PHE A 285 27.42 19.94 7.43
CA PHE A 285 27.67 19.04 8.56
C PHE A 285 28.80 19.54 9.48
N LEU A 286 29.58 20.55 9.11
CA LEU A 286 30.70 20.99 9.94
C LEU A 286 30.23 21.58 11.30
N PRO A 287 31.07 21.50 12.37
CA PRO A 287 30.89 22.25 13.62
C PRO A 287 30.49 23.71 13.38
N ASP A 288 29.62 24.24 14.25
CA ASP A 288 29.02 25.58 14.20
C ASP A 288 28.11 25.85 12.99
N VAL A 289 28.46 25.34 11.81
CA VAL A 289 27.63 25.40 10.59
C VAL A 289 26.36 24.59 10.80
N LEU A 290 26.47 23.30 11.17
CA LEU A 290 25.29 22.47 11.41
C LEU A 290 24.42 23.04 12.55
N ASP A 291 25.04 23.61 13.59
CA ASP A 291 24.30 24.19 14.72
C ASP A 291 23.48 25.42 14.34
N ARG A 292 23.91 26.16 13.33
CA ARG A 292 23.18 27.30 12.75
C ARG A 292 22.16 26.90 11.68
N LEU A 293 22.40 25.81 10.93
CA LEU A 293 21.50 25.33 9.87
C LEU A 293 20.40 24.39 10.38
N LYS A 294 20.60 23.71 11.51
CA LYS A 294 19.65 22.74 12.06
C LYS A 294 18.34 23.44 12.45
N PHE A 295 17.24 22.88 11.96
CA PHE A 295 15.89 23.39 12.16
C PHE A 295 15.61 24.81 11.61
N THR A 296 16.25 25.18 10.50
CA THR A 296 15.91 26.40 9.73
C THR A 296 15.50 26.05 8.28
N GLN A 297 15.08 27.04 7.48
CA GLN A 297 14.81 26.85 6.05
C GLN A 297 16.02 26.28 5.28
N SER A 298 17.25 26.36 5.80
CA SER A 298 18.43 25.80 5.13
C SER A 298 18.40 24.28 5.02
N LEU A 299 17.89 23.58 6.04
CA LEU A 299 17.70 22.12 5.95
C LEU A 299 16.59 21.77 4.94
N VAL A 300 15.59 22.65 4.79
CA VAL A 300 14.55 22.53 3.77
C VAL A 300 15.12 22.80 2.37
N ALA A 301 16.04 23.76 2.23
CA ALA A 301 16.77 24.02 0.99
C ALA A 301 17.58 22.80 0.55
N HIS A 302 18.37 22.22 1.45
CA HIS A 302 19.15 21.01 1.17
C HIS A 302 18.26 19.82 0.79
N SER A 303 17.10 19.67 1.44
CA SER A 303 16.09 18.66 1.07
C SER A 303 15.56 18.84 -0.37
N HIS A 304 15.35 20.08 -0.82
CA HIS A 304 14.90 20.35 -2.20
C HIS A 304 16.03 20.22 -3.23
N LEU A 305 17.27 20.53 -2.86
CA LEU A 305 18.46 20.26 -3.64
C LEU A 305 18.55 18.74 -3.94
N ALA A 306 18.36 17.90 -2.91
CA ALA A 306 18.31 16.45 -3.07
C ALA A 306 17.11 15.96 -3.90
N MET A 307 15.89 16.45 -3.65
CA MET A 307 14.66 15.93 -4.25
C MET A 307 14.29 16.57 -5.60
N ALA A 308 14.12 17.90 -5.63
CA ALA A 308 13.74 18.64 -6.82
C ALA A 308 14.91 18.85 -7.79
N GLY A 309 16.14 18.97 -7.28
CA GLY A 309 17.35 19.00 -8.09
C GLY A 309 17.80 17.60 -8.52
N PHE A 310 18.60 16.94 -7.68
CA PHE A 310 19.28 15.69 -8.01
C PHE A 310 18.32 14.54 -8.36
N THR A 311 17.38 14.20 -7.48
CA THR A 311 16.53 13.01 -7.63
C THR A 311 15.61 13.13 -8.84
N THR A 312 15.04 14.31 -9.08
CA THR A 312 14.18 14.55 -10.24
C THR A 312 14.97 14.54 -11.55
N SER A 313 16.18 15.12 -11.58
CA SER A 313 17.03 15.05 -12.78
C SER A 313 17.52 13.62 -13.08
N PHE A 314 17.84 12.83 -12.05
CA PHE A 314 18.16 11.41 -12.18
C PHE A 314 16.96 10.58 -12.69
N CYS A 315 15.76 10.79 -12.14
CA CYS A 315 14.54 10.12 -12.60
C CYS A 315 14.20 10.51 -14.05
N ALA A 316 14.37 11.78 -14.42
CA ALA A 316 14.19 12.25 -15.78
C ALA A 316 15.20 11.61 -16.75
N LEU A 317 16.47 11.51 -16.36
CA LEU A 317 17.51 10.80 -17.11
C LEU A 317 17.15 9.33 -17.33
N LEU A 318 16.75 8.61 -16.27
CA LEU A 318 16.34 7.21 -16.33
C LEU A 318 15.13 6.99 -17.27
N LEU A 319 14.12 7.86 -17.19
CA LEU A 319 12.95 7.81 -18.07
C LEU A 319 13.31 8.09 -19.54
N ARG A 320 14.29 8.96 -19.82
CA ARG A 320 14.81 9.21 -21.18
C ARG A 320 15.69 8.07 -21.69
N LEU A 321 16.55 7.47 -20.86
CA LEU A 321 17.37 6.30 -21.22
C LEU A 321 16.52 5.07 -21.57
N THR A 322 15.36 4.93 -20.94
CA THR A 322 14.37 3.87 -21.26
C THR A 322 13.51 4.17 -22.50
N GLY A 323 13.84 5.22 -23.26
CA GLY A 323 13.24 5.53 -24.57
C GLY A 323 11.94 6.33 -24.53
N ASN A 324 11.49 6.81 -23.37
CA ASN A 324 10.29 7.64 -23.26
C ASN A 324 10.59 9.10 -23.63
N GLN A 325 9.59 9.83 -24.12
CA GLN A 325 9.70 11.27 -24.38
C GLN A 325 8.65 12.05 -23.59
N PHE A 326 9.06 13.14 -22.95
CA PHE A 326 8.21 14.01 -22.14
C PHE A 326 8.87 15.38 -21.98
N GLY A 327 8.08 16.46 -22.05
CA GLY A 327 8.57 17.82 -21.95
C GLY A 327 9.47 18.28 -23.10
N ASN A 328 9.88 19.55 -23.02
CA ASN A 328 10.85 20.17 -23.93
C ASN A 328 11.99 20.81 -23.13
N ILE A 329 13.04 21.28 -23.81
CA ILE A 329 14.21 21.87 -23.15
C ILE A 329 13.86 23.11 -22.31
N GLY A 330 12.90 23.94 -22.76
CA GLY A 330 12.43 25.10 -22.01
C GLY A 330 11.82 24.73 -20.66
N SER A 331 10.95 23.71 -20.62
CA SER A 331 10.37 23.20 -19.36
C SER A 331 11.40 22.56 -18.42
N ALA A 332 12.46 21.95 -18.98
CA ALA A 332 13.57 21.42 -18.19
C ALA A 332 14.43 22.55 -17.60
N ILE A 333 14.71 23.61 -18.38
CA ILE A 333 15.42 24.80 -17.90
C ILE A 333 14.59 25.50 -16.82
N ALA A 334 13.30 25.75 -17.06
CA ALA A 334 12.39 26.38 -16.10
C ALA A 334 12.32 25.62 -14.76
N TRP A 335 12.22 24.29 -14.80
CA TRP A 335 12.28 23.45 -13.60
C TRP A 335 13.59 23.67 -12.82
N ASN A 336 14.74 23.60 -13.49
CA ASN A 336 16.05 23.68 -12.83
C ASN A 336 16.35 25.08 -12.30
N ILE A 337 15.94 26.14 -13.01
CA ILE A 337 16.01 27.53 -12.50
C ILE A 337 15.15 27.67 -11.25
N ALA A 338 13.87 27.26 -11.30
CA ALA A 338 12.97 27.35 -10.15
C ALA A 338 13.50 26.57 -8.93
N ALA A 339 14.02 25.35 -9.13
CA ALA A 339 14.64 24.57 -8.06
C ALA A 339 15.88 25.27 -7.48
N PHE A 340 16.76 25.82 -8.32
CA PHE A 340 17.99 26.50 -7.89
C PHE A 340 17.72 27.81 -7.15
N THR A 341 16.83 28.66 -7.68
CA THR A 341 16.37 29.89 -7.01
C THR A 341 15.75 29.57 -5.66
N MET A 342 14.89 28.55 -5.58
CA MET A 342 14.29 28.13 -4.30
C MET A 342 15.32 27.63 -3.29
N VAL A 343 16.32 26.85 -3.72
CA VAL A 343 17.41 26.37 -2.85
C VAL A 343 18.23 27.54 -2.30
N ILE A 344 18.67 28.48 -3.15
CA ILE A 344 19.47 29.63 -2.69
C ILE A 344 18.68 30.51 -1.72
N VAL A 345 17.44 30.86 -2.06
CA VAL A 345 16.64 31.78 -1.24
C VAL A 345 16.27 31.17 0.11
N LEU A 346 15.96 29.87 0.15
CA LEU A 346 15.70 29.19 1.43
C LEU A 346 16.98 28.96 2.26
N ALA A 347 18.15 28.77 1.63
CA ALA A 347 19.42 28.69 2.35
C ALA A 347 19.84 30.04 2.95
N ALA A 348 19.67 31.15 2.20
CA ALA A 348 19.90 32.50 2.71
C ALA A 348 18.94 32.85 3.86
N ALA A 349 17.65 32.53 3.70
CA ALA A 349 16.65 32.72 4.74
C ALA A 349 16.98 31.90 6.01
N GLY A 350 17.32 30.62 5.86
CA GLY A 350 17.66 29.77 7.00
C GLY A 350 18.97 30.13 7.70
N TRP A 351 19.93 30.73 6.97
CA TRP A 351 21.15 31.29 7.55
C TRP A 351 20.88 32.53 8.43
N ALA A 352 19.86 33.31 8.09
CA ALA A 352 19.36 34.43 8.90
C ALA A 352 18.46 33.95 10.06
N GLU A 353 17.60 32.94 9.86
CA GLU A 353 16.86 32.30 10.96
C GLU A 353 17.81 31.72 12.04
N GLY A 354 19.03 31.34 11.67
CA GLY A 354 20.05 30.81 12.57
C GLY A 354 20.81 31.84 13.44
N THR A 355 20.60 33.16 13.30
CA THR A 355 21.32 34.16 14.14
C THR A 355 20.65 34.47 15.47
N GLY A 356 19.38 34.09 15.66
CA GLY A 356 18.60 34.43 16.84
C GLY A 356 17.16 33.96 16.70
N VAL A 357 16.33 34.18 17.72
CA VAL A 357 14.94 33.67 17.77
C VAL A 357 13.86 34.74 17.53
N SER A 358 14.22 36.03 17.44
CA SER A 358 13.26 37.14 17.35
C SER A 358 12.31 37.02 16.15
N TRP A 359 12.77 36.43 15.04
CA TRP A 359 11.95 36.16 13.86
C TRP A 359 10.74 35.23 14.12
N MET A 360 10.71 34.50 15.23
CA MET A 360 9.55 33.70 15.65
C MET A 360 8.39 34.56 16.16
N ALA A 361 8.64 35.82 16.54
CA ALA A 361 7.69 36.76 17.11
C ALA A 361 7.51 38.06 16.30
N GLU A 362 8.43 38.38 15.39
CA GLU A 362 8.49 39.62 14.60
C GLU A 362 8.50 39.39 13.07
N ALA A 363 7.96 38.24 12.62
CA ALA A 363 8.11 37.61 11.30
C ALA A 363 8.58 38.57 10.16
N PRO A 364 9.91 38.73 9.99
CA PRO A 364 10.46 39.87 9.27
C PRO A 364 10.24 39.78 7.76
N ALA A 365 10.14 40.94 7.09
CA ALA A 365 9.78 41.05 5.67
C ALA A 365 10.65 40.19 4.73
N TRP A 366 11.95 40.03 5.00
CA TRP A 366 12.85 39.16 4.22
C TRP A 366 12.42 37.69 4.24
N ARG A 367 11.83 37.22 5.35
CA ARG A 367 11.37 35.84 5.50
C ARG A 367 10.08 35.61 4.72
N THR A 368 9.16 36.56 4.78
CA THR A 368 7.92 36.54 3.98
C THR A 368 8.24 36.60 2.48
N ALA A 369 9.20 37.42 2.06
CA ALA A 369 9.69 37.44 0.68
C ALA A 369 10.31 36.09 0.26
N ALA A 370 11.11 35.45 1.12
CA ALA A 370 11.67 34.13 0.83
C ALA A 370 10.59 33.04 0.67
N LEU A 371 9.53 33.08 1.49
CA LEU A 371 8.37 32.20 1.35
C LEU A 371 7.56 32.50 0.08
N ALA A 372 7.50 33.76 -0.37
CA ALA A 372 6.82 34.14 -1.61
C ALA A 372 7.56 33.58 -2.84
N VAL A 373 8.89 33.72 -2.88
CA VAL A 373 9.73 33.11 -3.91
C VAL A 373 9.61 31.58 -3.91
N ARG A 374 9.56 30.95 -2.73
CA ARG A 374 9.30 29.51 -2.59
C ARG A 374 8.00 29.08 -3.24
N ALA A 375 6.89 29.79 -2.99
CA ALA A 375 5.60 29.48 -3.60
C ALA A 375 5.63 29.66 -5.13
N PHE A 376 6.24 30.74 -5.63
CA PHE A 376 6.40 30.98 -7.06
C PHE A 376 7.22 29.88 -7.76
N CYS A 377 8.35 29.47 -7.16
CA CYS A 377 9.16 28.36 -7.68
C CYS A 377 8.38 27.03 -7.65
N GLY A 378 7.58 26.79 -6.61
CA GLY A 378 6.65 25.66 -6.52
C GLY A 378 5.63 25.62 -7.66
N LEU A 379 5.05 26.78 -8.01
CA LEU A 379 4.12 26.93 -9.14
C LEU A 379 4.82 26.66 -10.49
N ALA A 380 6.03 27.20 -10.70
CA ALA A 380 6.81 26.95 -11.90
C ALA A 380 7.18 25.47 -12.08
N MET A 381 7.59 24.79 -11.00
CA MET A 381 7.84 23.34 -10.99
C MET A 381 6.56 22.53 -11.24
N LEU A 382 5.42 22.91 -10.65
CA LEU A 382 4.13 22.28 -10.93
C LEU A 382 3.74 22.42 -12.42
N ALA A 383 3.87 23.61 -13.00
CA ALA A 383 3.58 23.84 -14.42
C ALA A 383 4.48 22.99 -15.34
N ALA A 384 5.77 22.90 -15.03
CA ALA A 384 6.70 22.03 -15.76
C ALA A 384 6.33 20.54 -15.64
N ALA A 385 5.95 20.06 -14.44
CA ALA A 385 5.49 18.68 -14.24
C ALA A 385 4.19 18.37 -14.99
N VAL A 386 3.21 19.29 -14.99
CA VAL A 386 1.97 19.16 -15.77
C VAL A 386 2.29 19.09 -17.26
N HIS A 387 3.18 19.96 -17.76
CA HIS A 387 3.64 19.92 -19.14
C HIS A 387 4.30 18.58 -19.48
N TRP A 388 5.16 18.04 -18.62
CA TRP A 388 5.79 16.71 -18.80
C TRP A 388 4.76 15.58 -18.84
N PHE A 389 3.73 15.62 -17.99
CA PHE A 389 2.65 14.63 -17.96
C PHE A 389 1.77 14.68 -19.21
N VAL A 390 1.42 15.87 -19.69
CA VAL A 390 0.57 16.10 -20.88
C VAL A 390 1.33 15.77 -22.17
N THR A 391 2.60 16.15 -22.27
CA THR A 391 3.43 15.92 -23.48
C THR A 391 4.09 14.54 -23.53
N TRP A 392 3.73 13.62 -22.62
CA TRP A 392 4.24 12.26 -22.62
C TRP A 392 3.92 11.52 -23.93
N ARG A 393 4.96 10.99 -24.58
CA ARG A 393 4.87 10.10 -25.75
C ARG A 393 5.62 8.81 -25.49
N GLU A 394 5.00 7.70 -25.87
CA GLU A 394 5.62 6.37 -25.86
C GLU A 394 6.52 6.21 -27.09
N ARG A 395 7.43 5.24 -27.04
CA ARG A 395 8.30 4.89 -28.17
C ARG A 395 7.48 4.18 -29.26
N ASP A 396 7.46 4.72 -30.46
CA ASP A 396 6.90 4.02 -31.62
C ASP A 396 7.70 2.74 -31.90
N GLY A 397 7.00 1.62 -32.10
CA GLY A 397 7.57 0.27 -32.10
C GLY A 397 8.41 -0.13 -33.33
N ALA A 398 8.98 0.84 -34.05
CA ALA A 398 9.66 0.63 -35.33
C ALA A 398 11.21 0.71 -35.26
N GLU A 399 11.79 1.44 -34.29
CA GLU A 399 13.25 1.49 -34.12
C GLU A 399 13.72 0.39 -33.15
N SER A 400 14.70 -0.41 -33.59
CA SER A 400 15.21 -1.58 -32.88
C SER A 400 15.74 -1.27 -31.47
N ASN A 401 15.60 -2.24 -30.58
CA ASN A 401 16.02 -2.10 -29.19
C ASN A 401 17.54 -2.31 -29.07
N PRO A 402 18.33 -1.29 -28.66
CA PRO A 402 19.77 -1.48 -28.45
C PRO A 402 20.10 -2.50 -27.34
N LEU A 403 19.09 -2.95 -26.57
CA LEU A 403 19.21 -3.97 -25.53
C LEU A 403 18.76 -5.39 -25.97
N SER A 404 18.39 -5.61 -27.24
CA SER A 404 18.13 -6.96 -27.78
C SER A 404 19.19 -7.46 -28.74
N ASP A 405 19.96 -6.56 -29.35
CA ASP A 405 20.82 -6.89 -30.49
C ASP A 405 22.20 -7.35 -30.01
N HIS A 406 22.20 -8.38 -29.17
CA HIS A 406 23.35 -9.28 -28.98
C HIS A 406 23.08 -10.59 -29.72
N GLU A 407 23.35 -10.48 -31.02
CA GLU A 407 23.57 -11.51 -32.02
C GLU A 407 23.51 -12.97 -31.53
N THR A 408 22.48 -13.68 -32.00
CA THR A 408 22.68 -15.08 -32.42
C THR A 408 23.83 -15.12 -33.42
N PRO A 409 24.86 -15.99 -33.25
CA PRO A 409 25.88 -16.16 -34.27
C PRO A 409 25.20 -16.65 -35.56
N ARG A 410 25.26 -15.85 -36.63
CA ARG A 410 25.00 -16.39 -37.97
C ARG A 410 26.11 -17.39 -38.27
N PRO A 411 25.83 -18.58 -38.84
CA PRO A 411 26.88 -19.48 -39.28
C PRO A 411 27.68 -18.77 -40.37
N VAL A 412 28.96 -18.50 -40.08
CA VAL A 412 29.92 -18.01 -41.07
C VAL A 412 30.21 -19.17 -42.02
N LEU A 413 29.61 -19.13 -43.21
CA LEU A 413 30.10 -19.92 -44.33
C LEU A 413 31.45 -19.35 -44.75
N GLU A 414 32.45 -20.23 -44.80
CA GLU A 414 33.78 -19.88 -45.30
C GLU A 414 33.72 -19.47 -46.77
N SER A 415 34.31 -18.33 -47.10
CA SER A 415 34.95 -18.15 -48.40
C SER A 415 36.13 -17.19 -48.23
N GLY A 416 37.33 -17.76 -48.20
CA GLY A 416 38.55 -16.98 -48.07
C GLY A 416 38.91 -16.28 -49.38
N ARG A 417 39.40 -15.05 -49.29
CA ARG A 417 40.43 -14.54 -50.22
C ARG A 417 41.24 -13.41 -49.59
N ARG A 418 42.56 -13.55 -49.61
CA ARG A 418 43.52 -12.47 -49.36
C ARG A 418 43.40 -11.44 -50.49
N ARG A 419 43.60 -10.15 -50.21
CA ARG A 419 44.78 -9.38 -50.68
C ARG A 419 44.74 -7.89 -50.28
N ASP A 420 45.92 -7.44 -49.86
CA ASP A 420 46.61 -6.19 -50.21
C ASP A 420 45.94 -4.83 -49.91
N GLY A 421 46.53 -4.10 -48.96
CA GLY A 421 46.25 -2.68 -48.75
C GLY A 421 47.17 -1.73 -49.53
N ARG A 422 46.88 -0.42 -49.43
CA ARG A 422 47.86 0.68 -49.39
C ARG A 422 47.16 2.00 -49.03
N ALA A 423 47.98 2.97 -48.63
CA ALA A 423 47.71 4.23 -47.97
C ALA A 423 47.00 5.35 -48.77
N ASP A 424 46.80 6.46 -48.03
CA ASP A 424 46.82 7.87 -48.45
C ASP A 424 45.52 8.68 -48.66
N ARG A 425 45.65 9.97 -48.28
CA ARG A 425 44.71 11.12 -48.37
C ARG A 425 45.22 12.08 -49.50
N PRO A 426 44.71 13.33 -49.71
CA PRO A 426 43.39 13.96 -49.46
C PRO A 426 42.83 14.78 -50.69
N LEU A 427 41.66 15.43 -50.48
CA LEU A 427 41.25 16.78 -50.97
C LEU A 427 40.77 17.03 -52.43
N ALA A 428 39.69 17.84 -52.51
CA ALA A 428 39.23 18.72 -53.62
C ALA A 428 38.89 18.08 -54.99
N ASP A 429 38.08 18.64 -55.88
CA ASP A 429 36.97 19.63 -55.84
C ASP A 429 36.21 19.46 -57.18
N PHE A 430 34.93 19.85 -57.30
CA PHE A 430 34.43 20.59 -58.48
C PHE A 430 33.00 21.14 -58.26
N VAL A 431 32.74 22.30 -58.87
CA VAL A 431 31.61 23.21 -58.60
C VAL A 431 30.88 23.57 -59.89
N THR A 432 29.56 23.78 -59.82
CA THR A 432 28.84 24.78 -60.66
C THR A 432 27.63 25.38 -59.91
N GLY A 433 27.53 26.72 -59.90
CA GLY A 433 26.35 27.53 -59.49
C GLY A 433 25.82 28.37 -60.68
N PRO A 434 25.14 29.55 -60.50
CA PRO A 434 24.98 30.40 -59.30
C PRO A 434 23.54 30.99 -59.03
N ARG A 435 23.46 32.02 -58.16
CA ARG A 435 22.29 32.76 -57.57
C ARG A 435 21.98 34.11 -58.30
N PRO A 436 20.85 34.86 -58.05
CA PRO A 436 20.72 35.87 -56.94
C PRO A 436 19.29 36.17 -56.37
N ALA A 437 19.18 37.15 -55.44
CA ALA A 437 17.97 37.67 -54.76
C ALA A 437 17.90 39.24 -54.84
N PRO A 438 16.89 39.97 -54.29
CA PRO A 438 17.15 40.84 -53.11
C PRO A 438 15.96 41.31 -52.17
N ALA A 439 16.31 41.78 -50.95
CA ALA A 439 15.76 42.87 -50.07
C ALA A 439 14.25 42.99 -49.66
N GLY A 440 13.84 43.59 -48.51
CA GLY A 440 14.57 44.06 -47.31
C GLY A 440 13.75 44.86 -46.24
N ASP A 441 14.09 44.66 -44.95
CA ASP A 441 14.22 45.59 -43.76
C ASP A 441 13.05 46.35 -43.02
N ARG A 442 13.15 46.36 -41.67
CA ARG A 442 12.59 47.25 -40.57
C ARG A 442 11.11 47.25 -40.09
N GLY A 443 10.90 47.40 -38.76
CA GLY A 443 9.67 48.00 -38.15
C GLY A 443 9.28 47.56 -36.71
N ILE A 444 9.40 48.45 -35.72
CA ILE A 444 9.25 48.25 -34.26
C ILE A 444 7.80 48.50 -33.70
N ALA A 445 7.44 47.79 -32.62
CA ALA A 445 6.47 48.10 -31.52
C ALA A 445 4.92 48.11 -31.70
N GLY A 446 4.23 47.70 -30.61
CA GLY A 446 3.04 48.42 -30.09
C GLY A 446 1.77 47.62 -29.73
N GLY A 447 1.31 47.73 -28.47
CA GLY A 447 -0.11 48.00 -28.17
C GLY A 447 -1.14 46.86 -27.93
N ILE A 448 -1.18 46.34 -26.70
CA ILE A 448 -2.31 46.39 -25.72
C ILE A 448 -3.80 46.23 -26.18
N ALA A 449 -4.57 45.55 -25.32
CA ALA A 449 -6.04 45.41 -25.19
C ALA A 449 -6.75 44.32 -26.06
N GLY A 450 -7.77 43.59 -25.57
CA GLY A 450 -8.23 43.42 -24.18
C GLY A 450 -9.76 43.39 -23.95
N ILE A 451 -10.38 42.19 -23.99
CA ILE A 451 -11.63 41.81 -23.26
C ILE A 451 -12.94 42.55 -23.78
N PRO A 452 -14.21 42.12 -23.54
CA PRO A 452 -14.81 40.89 -22.97
C PRO A 452 -15.75 40.08 -23.90
N GLU A 453 -16.25 38.99 -23.33
CA GLU A 453 -17.46 38.23 -23.70
C GLU A 453 -18.76 39.07 -23.65
N LEU A 454 -19.81 38.67 -24.38
CA LEU A 454 -21.14 38.47 -23.76
C LEU A 454 -22.12 37.61 -24.60
N ASP A 455 -22.59 36.53 -23.95
CA ASP A 455 -23.91 35.89 -23.98
C ASP A 455 -24.92 36.09 -25.14
N ARG A 456 -25.43 34.95 -25.65
CA ARG A 456 -26.89 34.74 -25.83
C ARG A 456 -27.24 33.25 -25.94
N GLY A 457 -28.05 32.73 -25.01
CA GLY A 457 -28.43 31.32 -24.96
C GLY A 457 -29.85 30.95 -25.45
N LEU A 458 -30.28 29.75 -25.03
CA LEU A 458 -31.66 29.21 -24.90
C LEU A 458 -32.34 28.39 -26.05
N ARG A 459 -32.40 27.07 -25.77
CA ARG A 459 -33.57 26.15 -25.79
C ARG A 459 -33.98 25.34 -27.05
N ARG A 460 -34.35 24.07 -26.76
CA ARG A 460 -35.10 23.05 -27.54
C ARG A 460 -34.37 22.48 -28.78
N GLY A 461 -34.49 21.19 -29.14
CA GLY A 461 -35.15 20.05 -28.49
C GLY A 461 -35.40 18.88 -29.47
N ASP A 462 -35.06 17.65 -29.09
CA ASP A 462 -35.53 16.34 -29.59
C ASP A 462 -35.98 16.16 -31.08
N ARG A 463 -35.23 15.36 -31.87
CA ARG A 463 -35.68 14.04 -32.44
C ARG A 463 -34.77 13.47 -33.55
N ALA A 464 -34.11 12.36 -33.20
CA ALA A 464 -34.12 11.06 -33.88
C ALA A 464 -34.13 10.90 -35.43
N LEU A 465 -33.14 10.13 -35.89
CA LEU A 465 -33.22 8.99 -36.85
C LEU A 465 -33.40 9.18 -38.38
N LEU A 466 -32.28 8.84 -39.07
CA LEU A 466 -32.14 7.71 -40.02
C LEU A 466 -32.46 7.87 -41.53
N ARG A 467 -31.70 7.09 -42.33
CA ARG A 467 -31.82 6.74 -43.77
C ARG A 467 -31.21 7.74 -44.78
N ALA A 468 -30.74 7.36 -45.97
CA ALA A 468 -30.16 6.10 -46.50
C ALA A 468 -29.75 6.34 -47.99
N PHE A 469 -28.65 5.75 -48.47
CA PHE A 469 -28.31 5.47 -49.90
C PHE A 469 -26.98 4.67 -49.87
N VAL A 470 -26.75 3.46 -50.42
CA VAL A 470 -27.23 2.65 -51.58
C VAL A 470 -26.55 2.96 -52.92
N ALA A 471 -25.96 1.90 -53.50
CA ALA A 471 -25.50 1.67 -54.89
C ALA A 471 -23.99 1.80 -55.20
N ARG A 472 -23.42 1.16 -56.24
CA ARG A 472 -23.60 -0.20 -56.86
C ARG A 472 -22.51 -0.40 -57.95
N GLY A 473 -21.92 -1.59 -58.05
CA GLY A 473 -21.26 -2.13 -59.26
C GLY A 473 -19.72 -2.01 -59.37
N ASP A 474 -19.02 -2.77 -60.24
CA ASP A 474 -19.29 -4.08 -60.88
C ASP A 474 -18.00 -4.56 -61.63
N ARG A 475 -17.84 -5.88 -61.85
CA ARG A 475 -16.84 -6.59 -62.73
C ARG A 475 -15.34 -6.52 -62.37
N GLY A 476 -14.52 -7.56 -62.58
CA GLY A 476 -14.78 -8.95 -62.99
C GLY A 476 -13.53 -9.69 -63.49
N GLY A 477 -13.40 -11.00 -63.21
CA GLY A 477 -12.32 -11.91 -63.72
C GLY A 477 -10.93 -11.73 -63.07
N ASP A 478 -10.09 -12.76 -62.90
CA ASP A 478 -10.30 -14.21 -63.09
C ASP A 478 -9.34 -15.04 -62.19
N ARG A 479 -9.50 -16.37 -62.20
CA ARG A 479 -8.90 -17.35 -61.25
C ARG A 479 -7.37 -17.52 -61.35
N LEU A 480 -6.71 -17.77 -60.20
CA LEU A 480 -6.17 -19.11 -59.86
C LEU A 480 -5.61 -19.20 -58.43
N ASP A 481 -5.54 -20.44 -57.91
CA ASP A 481 -5.30 -20.78 -56.51
C ASP A 481 -3.85 -20.59 -56.02
N LEU A 482 -3.68 -20.38 -54.70
CA LEU A 482 -3.04 -21.41 -53.84
C LEU A 482 -3.16 -21.11 -52.33
N HIS A 483 -3.94 -21.97 -51.67
CA HIS A 483 -3.77 -22.50 -50.31
C HIS A 483 -3.63 -21.61 -49.04
N ARG A 484 -4.53 -21.98 -48.10
CA ARG A 484 -4.37 -22.02 -46.63
C ARG A 484 -4.36 -20.70 -45.86
N GLY A 485 -5.27 -20.60 -44.88
CA GLY A 485 -4.75 -20.18 -43.57
C GLY A 485 -5.69 -19.86 -42.42
N GLY A 486 -6.96 -19.49 -42.64
CA GLY A 486 -7.90 -19.34 -41.52
C GLY A 486 -7.68 -18.14 -40.57
N PRO A 487 -8.51 -18.00 -39.53
CA PRO A 487 -9.15 -16.70 -39.28
C PRO A 487 -9.11 -16.20 -37.82
N LEU A 488 -9.61 -14.97 -37.60
CA LEU A 488 -10.75 -14.64 -36.71
C LEU A 488 -10.62 -13.28 -36.01
N PHE A 489 -11.56 -12.37 -36.30
CA PHE A 489 -12.33 -11.52 -35.37
C PHE A 489 -13.46 -10.90 -36.24
N SER A 490 -14.74 -10.78 -35.85
CA SER A 490 -15.36 -10.98 -34.54
C SER A 490 -16.91 -11.04 -34.63
N ARG A 491 -17.54 -11.28 -33.45
CA ARG A 491 -18.90 -10.87 -33.04
C ARG A 491 -20.14 -11.70 -33.43
N ARG A 492 -20.73 -12.24 -32.35
CA ARG A 492 -22.18 -12.43 -32.11
C ARG A 492 -22.92 -11.07 -32.25
N LEU A 493 -24.25 -10.92 -32.36
CA LEU A 493 -25.32 -11.67 -31.67
C LEU A 493 -26.71 -11.16 -32.16
N ALA A 494 -27.65 -12.05 -32.53
CA ALA A 494 -29.12 -11.82 -32.67
C ALA A 494 -29.70 -12.95 -33.55
N ARG A 495 -30.90 -13.53 -33.39
CA ARG A 495 -31.89 -13.74 -32.29
C ARG A 495 -32.45 -15.19 -32.55
N ARG A 496 -33.18 -15.91 -31.67
CA ARG A 496 -34.63 -15.82 -31.36
C ARG A 496 -35.48 -15.36 -32.57
N GLU A 497 -36.55 -16.01 -33.01
CA GLU A 497 -37.38 -17.08 -32.46
C GLU A 497 -37.69 -18.12 -33.57
N ASP A 498 -38.01 -19.36 -33.15
CA ASP A 498 -39.16 -20.15 -33.61
C ASP A 498 -38.92 -21.65 -33.49
N ARG A 499 -39.65 -22.23 -32.54
CA ARG A 499 -40.09 -23.62 -32.58
C ARG A 499 -41.59 -23.55 -32.83
N LEU A 500 -42.08 -24.14 -33.91
CA LEU A 500 -43.42 -24.73 -33.93
C LEU A 500 -43.55 -25.75 -35.08
N ARG A 501 -44.15 -26.88 -34.70
CA ARG A 501 -44.79 -27.92 -35.55
C ARG A 501 -43.91 -28.95 -36.27
N GLN A 502 -44.49 -30.16 -36.20
CA GLN A 502 -44.00 -31.49 -36.54
C GLN A 502 -44.67 -31.93 -37.88
N PRO A 503 -44.60 -33.19 -38.37
CA PRO A 503 -44.19 -33.42 -39.75
C PRO A 503 -45.28 -33.97 -40.68
N ALA A 504 -45.06 -33.76 -41.98
CA ALA A 504 -45.47 -34.58 -43.12
C ALA A 504 -44.44 -34.29 -44.23
N GLY A 505 -44.01 -35.20 -45.10
CA GLY A 505 -44.60 -36.46 -45.53
C GLY A 505 -44.85 -36.37 -47.04
N GLY A 506 -44.15 -37.16 -47.86
CA GLY A 506 -44.37 -37.21 -49.31
C GLY A 506 -43.11 -37.32 -50.18
N LEU A 507 -42.91 -38.51 -50.76
CA LEU A 507 -42.72 -38.78 -52.19
C LEU A 507 -41.80 -37.81 -52.98
N GLY A 508 -40.61 -38.25 -53.39
CA GLY A 508 -40.40 -38.80 -54.75
C GLY A 508 -39.59 -37.78 -55.59
N ASP A 509 -38.93 -38.09 -56.71
CA ASP A 509 -38.66 -39.36 -57.40
C ASP A 509 -37.45 -39.13 -58.35
N GLY A 510 -36.83 -40.22 -58.85
CA GLY A 510 -36.06 -40.27 -60.11
C GLY A 510 -34.66 -39.63 -60.15
N GLY A 511 -33.70 -40.29 -60.83
CA GLY A 511 -32.54 -39.52 -61.32
C GLY A 511 -31.25 -40.16 -61.84
N GLY A 512 -31.07 -41.48 -61.84
CA GLY A 512 -30.23 -42.21 -62.82
C GLY A 512 -28.72 -41.93 -63.03
N GLY A 513 -27.92 -42.99 -62.83
CA GLY A 513 -26.68 -43.27 -63.60
C GLY A 513 -25.33 -42.78 -63.01
N GLY A 514 -24.26 -43.59 -62.93
CA GLY A 514 -24.14 -45.04 -63.13
C GLY A 514 -22.70 -45.51 -63.42
N ARG A 515 -22.29 -46.68 -62.89
CA ARG A 515 -21.01 -47.44 -63.14
C ARG A 515 -19.73 -46.74 -62.62
N ARG A 516 -18.72 -47.36 -62.00
CA ARG A 516 -18.37 -48.72 -61.48
C ARG A 516 -17.53 -48.49 -60.19
N GLY A 517 -17.22 -49.43 -59.30
CA GLY A 517 -17.52 -50.88 -59.21
C GLY A 517 -16.29 -51.68 -58.72
N GLY A 518 -16.36 -52.29 -57.53
CA GLY A 518 -15.27 -53.06 -56.89
C GLY A 518 -15.60 -53.47 -55.44
N ASP A 519 -15.49 -54.76 -55.16
CA ASP A 519 -15.82 -55.51 -53.92
C ASP A 519 -15.11 -54.95 -52.66
N GLY A 520 -15.61 -54.95 -51.40
CA GLY A 520 -16.40 -55.93 -50.63
C GLY A 520 -15.53 -56.47 -49.46
N PRO A 521 -16.04 -56.91 -48.28
CA PRO A 521 -17.34 -56.69 -47.63
C PRO A 521 -17.25 -55.72 -46.42
N GLY A 522 -18.36 -55.08 -46.05
CA GLY A 522 -18.44 -54.24 -44.85
C GLY A 522 -19.66 -54.59 -44.00
N ASP A 523 -19.44 -55.29 -42.89
CA ASP A 523 -20.48 -55.58 -41.91
C ASP A 523 -21.17 -54.30 -41.43
N ARG A 524 -22.49 -54.36 -41.27
CA ARG A 524 -23.26 -53.34 -40.57
C ARG A 524 -23.04 -53.53 -39.07
N PRO A 525 -22.52 -52.53 -38.32
CA PRO A 525 -22.84 -52.42 -36.92
C PRO A 525 -24.24 -51.82 -36.84
N GLU A 526 -25.15 -52.57 -36.23
CA GLU A 526 -26.50 -52.11 -35.89
C GLU A 526 -26.46 -50.84 -35.04
N GLY A 527 -27.57 -50.10 -35.02
CA GLY A 527 -27.73 -48.88 -34.22
C GLY A 527 -27.74 -49.13 -32.71
N GLY A 528 -26.57 -49.44 -32.14
CA GLY A 528 -26.39 -49.57 -30.71
C GLY A 528 -26.59 -48.23 -30.01
N MET A 529 -27.71 -48.09 -29.28
CA MET A 529 -27.84 -47.05 -28.27
C MET A 529 -26.70 -47.22 -27.26
N VAL A 530 -25.78 -46.26 -27.20
CA VAL A 530 -24.69 -46.27 -26.22
C VAL A 530 -25.30 -46.06 -24.84
N GLU A 531 -25.47 -47.15 -24.09
CA GLU A 531 -26.03 -47.13 -22.75
C GLU A 531 -25.25 -46.16 -21.85
N GLY A 532 -26.00 -45.36 -21.08
CA GLY A 532 -25.40 -44.61 -19.98
C GLY A 532 -24.84 -45.55 -18.91
N PRO A 533 -24.03 -45.05 -17.95
CA PRO A 533 -23.60 -45.88 -16.82
C PRO A 533 -24.84 -46.43 -16.11
N GLY A 534 -24.96 -47.75 -16.05
CA GLY A 534 -26.16 -48.43 -15.55
C GLY A 534 -26.58 -47.94 -14.17
N LEU A 535 -27.89 -47.88 -13.92
CA LEU A 535 -28.48 -47.18 -12.76
C LEU A 535 -27.80 -47.53 -11.42
N GLY A 536 -27.49 -48.81 -11.20
CA GLY A 536 -26.81 -49.29 -9.99
C GLY A 536 -25.37 -48.79 -9.81
N LEU A 537 -24.63 -48.52 -10.90
CA LEU A 537 -23.30 -47.91 -10.84
C LEU A 537 -23.38 -46.44 -10.38
N ALA A 538 -24.33 -45.69 -10.94
CA ALA A 538 -24.54 -44.29 -10.58
C ALA A 538 -25.06 -44.14 -9.14
N PHE A 539 -25.96 -45.04 -8.70
CA PHE A 539 -26.44 -45.11 -7.32
C PHE A 539 -25.29 -45.38 -6.34
N ARG A 540 -24.44 -46.38 -6.61
CA ARG A 540 -23.25 -46.67 -5.79
C ARG A 540 -22.29 -45.47 -5.71
N ALA A 541 -22.10 -44.74 -6.81
CA ALA A 541 -21.26 -43.55 -6.83
C ALA A 541 -21.84 -42.40 -5.97
N ALA A 542 -23.15 -42.17 -6.01
CA ALA A 542 -23.83 -41.22 -5.13
C ALA A 542 -23.69 -41.64 -3.65
N GLY A 543 -23.86 -42.93 -3.36
CA GLY A 543 -23.64 -43.49 -2.02
C GLY A 543 -22.21 -43.31 -1.51
N VAL A 544 -21.19 -43.51 -2.37
CA VAL A 544 -19.78 -43.19 -2.02
C VAL A 544 -19.63 -41.72 -1.62
N VAL A 545 -20.19 -40.77 -2.37
CA VAL A 545 -20.15 -39.33 -2.00
C VAL A 545 -20.84 -39.08 -0.66
N ALA A 546 -22.02 -39.68 -0.44
CA ALA A 546 -22.76 -39.55 0.81
C ALA A 546 -21.95 -40.05 2.01
N MET A 547 -21.27 -41.20 1.88
CA MET A 547 -20.46 -41.78 2.96
C MET A 547 -19.19 -40.97 3.27
N VAL A 548 -18.55 -40.36 2.26
CA VAL A 548 -17.44 -39.41 2.49
C VAL A 548 -17.89 -38.23 3.35
N TYR A 549 -19.03 -37.62 3.01
CA TYR A 549 -19.59 -36.51 3.77
C TYR A 549 -20.02 -36.95 5.18
N ALA A 550 -20.71 -38.09 5.30
CA ALA A 550 -21.24 -38.58 6.56
C ALA A 550 -20.14 -38.86 7.59
N HIS A 551 -19.05 -39.51 7.15
CA HIS A 551 -17.87 -39.74 8.00
C HIS A 551 -17.16 -38.43 8.38
N PHE A 552 -16.92 -37.53 7.42
CA PHE A 552 -16.23 -36.27 7.68
C PHE A 552 -16.98 -35.39 8.70
N LEU A 553 -18.29 -35.20 8.49
CA LEU A 553 -19.10 -34.35 9.36
C LEU A 553 -19.22 -34.95 10.76
N ILE A 554 -19.74 -36.18 10.89
CA ILE A 554 -20.08 -36.76 12.19
C ILE A 554 -18.84 -37.10 13.02
N PHE A 555 -17.84 -37.76 12.43
CA PHE A 555 -16.64 -38.14 13.19
C PHE A 555 -15.56 -37.05 13.18
N ALA A 556 -15.01 -36.73 12.00
CA ALA A 556 -13.78 -35.94 11.92
C ALA A 556 -13.95 -34.46 12.31
N GLN A 557 -15.14 -33.88 12.12
CA GLN A 557 -15.44 -32.49 12.46
C GLN A 557 -16.11 -32.33 13.84
N PHE A 558 -17.04 -33.21 14.23
CA PHE A 558 -17.75 -33.10 15.51
C PHE A 558 -17.22 -34.05 16.59
N ALA A 559 -17.48 -35.35 16.47
CA ALA A 559 -17.27 -36.30 17.57
C ALA A 559 -15.82 -36.36 18.05
N TRP A 560 -14.84 -36.25 17.14
CA TRP A 560 -13.43 -36.33 17.49
C TRP A 560 -12.99 -35.22 18.46
N VAL A 561 -13.46 -33.98 18.26
CA VAL A 561 -13.14 -32.86 19.15
C VAL A 561 -13.78 -33.02 20.52
N GLU A 562 -15.05 -33.45 20.57
CA GLU A 562 -15.77 -33.67 21.82
C GLU A 562 -15.26 -34.89 22.61
N LEU A 563 -14.78 -35.94 21.94
CA LEU A 563 -14.09 -37.07 22.58
C LEU A 563 -12.77 -36.62 23.25
N MET A 564 -11.94 -35.82 22.57
CA MET A 564 -10.72 -35.26 23.16
C MET A 564 -11.02 -34.36 24.37
N ARG A 565 -12.06 -33.54 24.31
CA ARG A 565 -12.53 -32.73 25.46
C ARG A 565 -12.97 -33.59 26.63
N GLY A 566 -13.78 -34.62 26.37
CA GLY A 566 -14.24 -35.58 27.38
C GLY A 566 -13.09 -36.35 28.04
N ALA A 567 -11.97 -36.53 27.35
CA ALA A 567 -10.75 -37.16 27.87
C ALA A 567 -9.78 -36.17 28.59
N GLY A 568 -10.22 -34.95 28.89
CA GLY A 568 -9.40 -33.94 29.59
C GLY A 568 -8.47 -33.13 28.67
N GLY A 569 -8.71 -33.14 27.36
CA GLY A 569 -7.96 -32.35 26.39
C GLY A 569 -8.05 -30.84 26.62
N THR A 570 -6.91 -30.15 26.52
CA THR A 570 -6.82 -28.70 26.56
C THR A 570 -7.06 -28.07 25.18
N ALA A 571 -7.38 -26.78 25.14
CA ALA A 571 -7.48 -26.00 23.90
C ALA A 571 -6.18 -26.01 23.05
N LEU A 572 -5.01 -26.28 23.66
CA LEU A 572 -3.76 -26.50 22.94
C LEU A 572 -3.75 -27.88 22.26
N SER A 573 -4.17 -28.94 22.95
CA SER A 573 -4.27 -30.28 22.35
C SER A 573 -5.27 -30.35 21.20
N GLU A 574 -6.41 -29.63 21.30
CA GLU A 574 -7.36 -29.50 20.18
C GLU A 574 -6.71 -28.86 18.94
N LYS A 575 -5.99 -27.76 19.13
CA LYS A 575 -5.27 -27.06 18.04
C LYS A 575 -4.20 -27.95 17.40
N ILE A 576 -3.45 -28.70 18.21
CA ILE A 576 -2.44 -29.65 17.73
C ILE A 576 -3.12 -30.77 16.92
N ALA A 577 -4.16 -31.40 17.45
CA ALA A 577 -4.90 -32.46 16.78
C ALA A 577 -5.49 -32.02 15.43
N LEU A 578 -6.22 -30.90 15.40
CA LEU A 578 -6.80 -30.34 14.17
C LEU A 578 -5.73 -29.91 13.16
N GLY A 579 -4.62 -29.31 13.64
CA GLY A 579 -3.48 -28.95 12.79
C GLY A 579 -2.78 -30.16 12.18
N THR A 580 -2.58 -31.23 12.95
CA THR A 580 -2.05 -32.51 12.47
C THR A 580 -2.97 -33.15 11.43
N MET A 581 -4.28 -33.15 11.68
CA MET A 581 -5.29 -33.65 10.73
C MET A 581 -5.27 -32.86 9.41
N ALA A 582 -5.17 -31.53 9.47
CA ALA A 582 -5.06 -30.66 8.30
C ALA A 582 -3.79 -30.94 7.49
N ALA A 583 -2.62 -30.97 8.14
CA ALA A 583 -1.35 -31.23 7.50
C ALA A 583 -1.29 -32.62 6.84
N ALA A 584 -1.78 -33.65 7.55
CA ALA A 584 -1.87 -35.02 7.04
C ALA A 584 -2.80 -35.12 5.82
N GLY A 585 -3.96 -34.45 5.85
CA GLY A 585 -4.91 -34.45 4.74
C GLY A 585 -4.38 -33.75 3.48
N ILE A 586 -3.70 -32.61 3.64
CA ILE A 586 -3.03 -31.92 2.52
C ILE A 586 -1.92 -32.81 1.94
N ALA A 587 -1.06 -33.38 2.78
CA ALA A 587 0.06 -34.21 2.35
C ALA A 587 -0.41 -35.49 1.63
N ALA A 588 -1.31 -36.27 2.25
CA ALA A 588 -1.87 -37.48 1.67
C ALA A 588 -2.63 -37.19 0.35
N GLY A 589 -3.32 -36.05 0.28
CA GLY A 589 -3.99 -35.60 -0.93
C GLY A 589 -3.05 -35.36 -2.11
N PHE A 590 -1.94 -34.65 -1.89
CA PHE A 590 -0.91 -34.47 -2.93
C PHE A 590 -0.15 -35.77 -3.26
N ILE A 591 -0.01 -36.69 -2.30
CA ILE A 591 0.56 -38.03 -2.54
C ILE A 591 -0.37 -38.86 -3.43
N ALA A 592 -1.67 -38.93 -3.13
CA ALA A 592 -2.68 -39.60 -3.96
C ALA A 592 -2.67 -39.03 -5.39
N ALA A 593 -2.70 -37.70 -5.54
CA ALA A 593 -2.67 -37.03 -6.83
C ALA A 593 -1.38 -37.26 -7.66
N ARG A 594 -0.29 -37.76 -7.04
CA ARG A 594 0.97 -38.12 -7.73
C ARG A 594 1.10 -39.62 -7.98
N ARG A 595 0.76 -40.46 -7.01
CA ARG A 595 1.09 -41.91 -7.01
C ARG A 595 -0.11 -42.80 -7.32
N THR A 596 -1.22 -42.65 -6.59
CA THR A 596 -2.30 -43.66 -6.54
C THR A 596 -3.69 -43.03 -6.63
N THR A 597 -4.35 -43.24 -7.78
CA THR A 597 -5.74 -42.82 -8.03
C THR A 597 -6.53 -43.99 -8.65
N GLY A 598 -7.24 -44.76 -7.83
CA GLY A 598 -8.00 -45.92 -8.29
C GLY A 598 -8.90 -46.52 -7.20
N PRO A 599 -9.83 -47.44 -7.56
CA PRO A 599 -10.83 -47.99 -6.63
C PRO A 599 -10.22 -48.64 -5.38
N ILE A 600 -9.12 -49.39 -5.52
CA ILE A 600 -8.45 -50.06 -4.39
C ILE A 600 -7.89 -49.03 -3.39
N ALA A 601 -7.23 -47.97 -3.89
CA ALA A 601 -6.71 -46.90 -3.03
C ALA A 601 -7.84 -46.17 -2.28
N LEU A 602 -9.01 -46.01 -2.92
CA LEU A 602 -10.19 -45.48 -2.25
C LEU A 602 -10.74 -46.43 -1.17
N GLN A 603 -10.83 -47.72 -1.44
CA GLN A 603 -11.29 -48.71 -0.46
C GLN A 603 -10.34 -48.75 0.76
N LEU A 604 -9.02 -48.75 0.55
CA LEU A 604 -8.04 -48.67 1.63
C LEU A 604 -8.15 -47.37 2.43
N SER A 605 -8.47 -46.24 1.78
CA SER A 605 -8.70 -44.96 2.46
C SER A 605 -9.95 -45.02 3.35
N PHE A 606 -11.05 -45.62 2.87
CA PHE A 606 -12.24 -45.86 3.68
C PHE A 606 -11.99 -46.82 4.86
N LEU A 607 -11.22 -47.90 4.67
CA LEU A 607 -10.89 -48.83 5.74
C LEU A 607 -10.00 -48.18 6.83
N ALA A 608 -9.04 -47.34 6.43
CA ALA A 608 -8.23 -46.55 7.37
C ALA A 608 -9.09 -45.54 8.15
N ALA A 609 -10.04 -44.88 7.49
CA ALA A 609 -11.01 -43.98 8.12
C ALA A 609 -11.96 -44.72 9.08
N ALA A 610 -12.42 -45.92 8.71
CA ALA A 610 -13.24 -46.76 9.58
C ALA A 610 -12.47 -47.17 10.85
N LEU A 611 -11.20 -47.56 10.70
CA LEU A 611 -10.34 -47.93 11.82
C LEU A 611 -10.06 -46.74 12.75
N SER A 612 -9.78 -45.54 12.22
CA SER A 612 -9.54 -44.36 13.07
C SER A 612 -10.80 -43.88 13.78
N ALA A 613 -11.97 -43.95 13.15
CA ALA A 613 -13.26 -43.68 13.80
C ALA A 613 -13.59 -44.71 14.89
N ALA A 614 -13.40 -46.00 14.61
CA ALA A 614 -13.63 -47.06 15.59
C ALA A 614 -12.72 -46.90 16.81
N LEU A 615 -11.41 -46.65 16.61
CA LEU A 615 -10.45 -46.52 17.72
C LEU A 615 -10.56 -45.21 18.49
N GLY A 616 -11.16 -44.16 17.91
CA GLY A 616 -11.24 -42.81 18.49
C GLY A 616 -11.64 -42.73 19.97
N PRO A 617 -12.75 -43.36 20.42
CA PRO A 617 -13.19 -43.30 21.81
C PRO A 617 -12.17 -43.80 22.85
N TRP A 618 -11.30 -44.74 22.47
CA TRP A 618 -10.24 -45.29 23.34
C TRP A 618 -8.89 -44.59 23.17
N ALA A 619 -8.84 -43.58 22.29
CA ALA A 619 -7.62 -42.96 21.80
C ALA A 619 -7.59 -41.42 21.95
N ALA A 620 -8.53 -40.87 22.70
CA ALA A 620 -8.77 -39.43 22.82
C ALA A 620 -7.73 -38.63 23.63
N ALA A 621 -6.85 -39.30 24.37
CA ALA A 621 -5.74 -38.66 25.11
C ALA A 621 -4.46 -38.54 24.26
N MET A 622 -3.65 -37.52 24.52
CA MET A 622 -2.31 -37.39 23.91
C MET A 622 -1.34 -38.42 24.50
N PRO A 623 -0.43 -39.02 23.70
CA PRO A 623 -0.14 -38.70 22.30
C PRO A 623 -1.01 -39.44 21.27
N LEU A 624 -1.82 -40.42 21.67
CA LEU A 624 -2.57 -41.28 20.76
C LEU A 624 -3.61 -40.49 19.93
N ALA A 625 -4.14 -39.41 20.47
CA ALA A 625 -4.99 -38.45 19.76
C ALA A 625 -4.31 -37.83 18.53
N ALA A 626 -3.01 -37.57 18.57
CA ALA A 626 -2.28 -37.08 17.40
C ALA A 626 -2.21 -38.14 16.29
N VAL A 627 -2.13 -39.44 16.65
CA VAL A 627 -2.13 -40.56 15.70
C VAL A 627 -3.51 -40.71 15.03
N ILE A 628 -4.60 -40.69 15.80
CA ILE A 628 -5.96 -40.73 15.24
C ILE A 628 -6.19 -39.53 14.32
N SER A 629 -5.76 -38.33 14.72
CA SER A 629 -5.86 -37.12 13.90
C SER A 629 -5.08 -37.23 12.59
N LEU A 630 -3.86 -37.78 12.64
CA LEU A 630 -3.02 -38.01 11.46
C LEU A 630 -3.64 -39.02 10.49
N VAL A 631 -4.13 -40.17 11.00
CA VAL A 631 -4.75 -41.22 10.16
C VAL A 631 -6.08 -40.75 9.57
N THR A 632 -6.91 -40.07 10.36
CA THR A 632 -8.19 -39.48 9.91
C THR A 632 -7.96 -38.39 8.85
N GLY A 633 -6.98 -37.51 9.07
CA GLY A 633 -6.59 -36.51 8.08
C GLY A 633 -6.10 -37.13 6.78
N ALA A 634 -5.13 -38.06 6.86
CA ALA A 634 -4.54 -38.70 5.71
C ALA A 634 -5.55 -39.50 4.87
N SER A 635 -6.42 -40.27 5.54
CA SER A 635 -7.48 -41.05 4.88
C SER A 635 -8.50 -40.16 4.19
N ILE A 636 -9.00 -39.09 4.84
CA ILE A 636 -9.94 -38.14 4.23
C ILE A 636 -9.32 -37.38 3.07
N GLY A 637 -8.04 -36.98 3.18
CA GLY A 637 -7.29 -36.33 2.09
C GLY A 637 -7.15 -37.24 0.86
N ALA A 638 -6.73 -38.48 1.05
CA ALA A 638 -6.61 -39.45 -0.04
C ALA A 638 -7.99 -39.82 -0.65
N MET A 639 -9.00 -40.01 0.20
CA MET A 639 -10.37 -40.37 -0.15
C MET A 639 -11.04 -39.30 -1.01
N THR A 640 -11.10 -38.05 -0.55
CA THR A 640 -11.78 -36.94 -1.25
C THR A 640 -11.21 -36.68 -2.64
N ILE A 641 -9.88 -36.74 -2.79
CA ILE A 641 -9.18 -36.53 -4.07
C ILE A 641 -9.36 -37.73 -5.01
N THR A 642 -9.35 -38.94 -4.48
CA THR A 642 -9.58 -40.16 -5.29
C THR A 642 -11.02 -40.26 -5.77
N VAL A 643 -12.01 -39.91 -4.94
CA VAL A 643 -13.43 -39.82 -5.35
C VAL A 643 -13.60 -38.78 -6.45
N ALA A 644 -13.07 -37.56 -6.27
CA ALA A 644 -13.18 -36.50 -7.27
C ALA A 644 -12.56 -36.88 -8.64
N ALA A 645 -11.51 -37.71 -8.64
CA ALA A 645 -10.86 -38.23 -9.84
C ALA A 645 -11.65 -39.34 -10.55
N LEU A 646 -12.48 -40.11 -9.83
CA LEU A 646 -13.19 -41.27 -10.36
C LEU A 646 -14.66 -40.99 -10.70
N LEU A 647 -15.30 -40.03 -10.02
CA LEU A 647 -16.73 -39.69 -10.21
C LEU A 647 -17.18 -39.55 -11.68
N PRO A 648 -16.45 -38.86 -12.59
CA PRO A 648 -16.89 -38.72 -13.98
C PRO A 648 -16.97 -40.03 -14.77
N ARG A 649 -16.38 -41.13 -14.27
CA ARG A 649 -16.43 -42.48 -14.86
C ARG A 649 -17.54 -43.36 -14.29
N TRP A 650 -18.17 -42.93 -13.19
CA TRP A 650 -19.20 -43.70 -12.49
C TRP A 650 -20.59 -43.08 -12.59
N CYS A 651 -20.70 -41.74 -12.64
CA CYS A 651 -22.00 -41.07 -12.66
C CYS A 651 -21.94 -39.70 -13.36
N GLY A 652 -23.11 -39.06 -13.51
CA GLY A 652 -23.23 -37.67 -13.96
C GLY A 652 -23.47 -36.69 -12.81
N ILE A 653 -23.23 -35.39 -13.03
CA ILE A 653 -23.30 -34.30 -12.02
C ILE A 653 -24.56 -34.34 -11.12
N GLY A 654 -25.74 -34.72 -11.64
CA GLY A 654 -26.97 -34.84 -10.83
C GLY A 654 -26.84 -35.84 -9.67
N TRP A 655 -26.14 -36.97 -9.88
CA TRP A 655 -25.87 -37.98 -8.86
C TRP A 655 -24.86 -37.49 -7.81
N VAL A 656 -23.97 -36.55 -8.16
CA VAL A 656 -23.11 -35.87 -7.18
C VAL A 656 -23.96 -34.99 -6.26
N GLY A 657 -24.93 -34.25 -6.82
CA GLY A 657 -25.90 -33.46 -6.03
C GLY A 657 -26.72 -34.31 -5.07
N LEU A 658 -27.26 -35.44 -5.56
CA LEU A 658 -27.96 -36.39 -4.71
C LEU A 658 -27.06 -36.98 -3.60
N GLY A 659 -25.83 -37.38 -3.94
CA GLY A 659 -24.87 -37.92 -2.97
C GLY A 659 -24.45 -36.92 -1.89
N THR A 660 -24.17 -35.67 -2.27
CA THR A 660 -23.90 -34.58 -1.32
C THR A 660 -25.13 -34.31 -0.43
N GLY A 661 -26.32 -34.26 -1.02
CA GLY A 661 -27.57 -34.06 -0.29
C GLY A 661 -27.87 -35.15 0.72
N LEU A 662 -27.73 -36.43 0.32
CA LEU A 662 -27.88 -37.58 1.21
C LEU A 662 -26.85 -37.58 2.34
N GLY A 663 -25.58 -37.22 2.06
CA GLY A 663 -24.54 -37.11 3.09
C GLY A 663 -24.93 -36.13 4.19
N TYR A 664 -25.27 -34.89 3.83
CA TYR A 664 -25.75 -33.89 4.81
C TYR A 664 -27.07 -34.29 5.48
N ALA A 665 -28.01 -34.91 4.75
CA ALA A 665 -29.30 -35.32 5.29
C ALA A 665 -29.15 -36.39 6.37
N LEU A 666 -28.32 -37.41 6.15
CA LEU A 666 -27.99 -38.44 7.15
C LEU A 666 -27.40 -37.82 8.42
N CYS A 667 -26.51 -36.83 8.28
CA CYS A 667 -25.93 -36.13 9.42
C CYS A 667 -26.92 -35.27 10.20
N ASN A 668 -28.03 -34.86 9.59
CA ASN A 668 -29.09 -34.08 10.24
C ASN A 668 -30.30 -34.94 10.65
N LEU A 669 -30.19 -36.27 10.69
CA LEU A 669 -31.19 -37.12 11.34
C LEU A 669 -30.98 -37.03 12.87
N PRO A 670 -32.01 -36.79 13.69
CA PRO A 670 -31.85 -36.70 15.15
C PRO A 670 -31.13 -37.89 15.79
N PRO A 671 -31.39 -39.17 15.42
CA PRO A 671 -30.65 -40.32 15.96
C PRO A 671 -29.15 -40.36 15.62
N VAL A 672 -28.69 -39.55 14.66
CA VAL A 672 -27.29 -39.44 14.26
C VAL A 672 -26.65 -38.18 14.86
N PHE A 673 -27.34 -37.04 14.78
CA PHE A 673 -26.84 -35.74 15.25
C PHE A 673 -26.85 -35.61 16.79
N LEU A 674 -27.84 -36.18 17.47
CA LEU A 674 -27.99 -36.13 18.93
C LEU A 674 -27.33 -37.31 19.66
N ALA A 675 -26.75 -38.26 18.92
CA ALA A 675 -26.00 -39.37 19.49
C ALA A 675 -24.76 -38.88 20.27
N THR A 676 -24.33 -39.63 21.29
CA THR A 676 -23.13 -39.27 22.06
C THR A 676 -21.87 -39.30 21.19
N PRO A 677 -20.78 -38.58 21.53
CA PRO A 677 -19.55 -38.57 20.74
C PRO A 677 -18.98 -39.98 20.45
N ALA A 678 -19.11 -40.92 21.40
CA ALA A 678 -18.71 -42.31 21.19
C ALA A 678 -19.62 -43.06 20.19
N GLN A 679 -20.94 -42.85 20.27
CA GLN A 679 -21.89 -43.40 19.30
C GLN A 679 -21.68 -42.79 17.90
N GLN A 680 -21.42 -41.48 17.82
CA GLN A 680 -21.09 -40.79 16.58
C GLN A 680 -19.79 -41.31 15.93
N ALA A 681 -18.77 -41.62 16.73
CA ALA A 681 -17.56 -42.29 16.24
C ALA A 681 -17.86 -43.69 15.68
N GLY A 682 -18.69 -44.48 16.37
CA GLY A 682 -19.19 -45.76 15.86
C GLY A 682 -19.96 -45.64 14.54
N LEU A 683 -20.89 -44.68 14.44
CA LEU A 683 -21.62 -44.37 13.20
C LEU A 683 -20.66 -43.92 12.08
N GLY A 684 -19.66 -43.09 12.40
CA GLY A 684 -18.60 -42.68 11.48
C GLY A 684 -17.77 -43.84 10.93
N ALA A 685 -17.52 -44.86 11.74
CA ALA A 685 -16.88 -46.10 11.30
C ALA A 685 -17.79 -46.92 10.38
N VAL A 686 -19.07 -47.07 10.74
CA VAL A 686 -20.08 -47.75 9.90
C VAL A 686 -20.23 -47.08 8.53
N PHE A 687 -20.34 -45.74 8.48
CA PHE A 687 -20.42 -45.00 7.21
C PHE A 687 -19.17 -45.22 6.35
N ALA A 688 -17.97 -45.26 6.96
CA ALA A 688 -16.74 -45.54 6.22
C ALA A 688 -16.68 -46.98 5.68
N LEU A 689 -17.12 -47.98 6.45
CA LEU A 689 -17.23 -49.38 5.99
C LEU A 689 -18.24 -49.54 4.85
N VAL A 690 -19.43 -48.94 4.96
CA VAL A 690 -20.43 -48.89 3.89
C VAL A 690 -19.86 -48.21 2.65
N GLY A 691 -19.10 -47.12 2.83
CA GLY A 691 -18.36 -46.45 1.76
C GLY A 691 -17.41 -47.39 1.02
N ALA A 692 -16.60 -48.17 1.74
CA ALA A 692 -15.68 -49.16 1.17
C ALA A 692 -16.42 -50.23 0.33
N LEU A 693 -17.56 -50.72 0.81
CA LEU A 693 -18.40 -51.70 0.10
C LEU A 693 -19.04 -51.10 -1.17
N LEU A 694 -19.46 -49.83 -1.12
CA LEU A 694 -20.09 -49.15 -2.24
C LEU A 694 -19.12 -48.85 -3.40
N VAL A 695 -17.80 -48.74 -3.16
CA VAL A 695 -16.81 -48.42 -4.21
C VAL A 695 -16.94 -49.32 -5.44
N PRO A 696 -17.21 -48.76 -6.64
CA PRO A 696 -17.31 -49.54 -7.87
C PRO A 696 -15.96 -50.10 -8.34
N ARG A 697 -15.89 -51.42 -8.54
CA ARG A 697 -14.71 -52.11 -9.09
C ARG A 697 -14.57 -52.02 -10.61
N LYS A 698 -15.70 -51.98 -11.35
CA LYS A 698 -15.72 -51.81 -12.81
C LYS A 698 -15.80 -50.33 -13.17
N ALA A 699 -14.95 -49.88 -14.10
CA ALA A 699 -15.07 -48.56 -14.72
C ALA A 699 -15.69 -48.72 -16.12
N THR A 700 -16.90 -48.20 -16.30
CA THR A 700 -17.51 -48.07 -17.64
C THR A 700 -16.79 -46.98 -18.42
N ALA A 701 -16.49 -47.23 -19.69
CA ALA A 701 -16.03 -46.20 -20.62
C ALA A 701 -17.20 -45.30 -21.00
N THR A 702 -17.58 -44.36 -20.13
CA THR A 702 -18.68 -43.42 -20.38
C THR A 702 -18.36 -42.52 -21.56
N ALA A 703 -19.28 -42.46 -22.53
CA ALA A 703 -19.17 -41.60 -23.71
C ALA A 703 -18.94 -40.12 -23.33
N ARG A 704 -18.18 -39.41 -24.17
CA ARG A 704 -17.89 -37.98 -23.99
C ARG A 704 -19.20 -37.18 -23.88
N PRO A 705 -19.36 -36.27 -22.90
CA PRO A 705 -20.32 -35.19 -23.07
C PRO A 705 -19.90 -34.36 -24.29
N SER A 706 -20.83 -34.13 -25.23
CA SER A 706 -20.54 -33.59 -26.58
C SER A 706 -19.93 -32.18 -26.59
N ALA A 707 -20.00 -31.45 -25.48
CA ALA A 707 -19.06 -30.39 -25.15
C ALA A 707 -18.88 -30.32 -23.62
N ALA A 708 -17.64 -30.16 -23.14
CA ALA A 708 -17.42 -29.80 -21.74
C ALA A 708 -17.99 -28.39 -21.48
N PRO A 709 -18.78 -28.17 -20.42
CA PRO A 709 -19.30 -26.85 -20.10
C PRO A 709 -18.14 -25.86 -19.86
N ARG A 710 -18.32 -24.60 -20.29
CA ARG A 710 -17.27 -23.56 -20.23
C ARG A 710 -16.62 -23.51 -18.86
N SER A 711 -15.36 -23.91 -18.77
CA SER A 711 -14.61 -23.98 -17.52
C SER A 711 -13.84 -22.70 -17.24
N HIS A 712 -14.05 -22.14 -16.06
CA HIS A 712 -13.18 -21.10 -15.49
C HIS A 712 -11.81 -21.70 -15.16
N GLY A 713 -10.75 -20.87 -15.24
CA GLY A 713 -9.40 -21.31 -14.90
C GLY A 713 -9.25 -21.62 -13.41
N ILE A 714 -8.41 -22.61 -13.08
CA ILE A 714 -8.25 -23.12 -11.70
C ILE A 714 -8.04 -22.01 -10.66
N ILE A 715 -7.23 -21.00 -10.94
CA ILE A 715 -6.96 -19.90 -10.00
C ILE A 715 -8.23 -19.13 -9.62
N ALA A 716 -9.10 -18.83 -10.60
CA ALA A 716 -10.35 -18.12 -10.36
C ALA A 716 -11.33 -18.98 -9.55
N VAL A 717 -11.38 -20.28 -9.84
CA VAL A 717 -12.28 -21.21 -9.13
C VAL A 717 -11.81 -21.48 -7.72
N VAL A 718 -10.51 -21.65 -7.50
CA VAL A 718 -9.91 -21.73 -6.16
C VAL A 718 -10.24 -20.48 -5.36
N ALA A 719 -10.01 -19.28 -5.90
CA ALA A 719 -10.31 -18.03 -5.19
C ALA A 719 -11.80 -17.88 -4.85
N ALA A 720 -12.71 -18.23 -5.78
CA ALA A 720 -14.14 -18.20 -5.53
C ALA A 720 -14.58 -19.20 -4.44
N PHE A 721 -14.04 -20.42 -4.44
CA PHE A 721 -14.33 -21.40 -3.39
C PHE A 721 -13.66 -21.04 -2.06
N THR A 722 -12.44 -20.48 -2.03
CA THR A 722 -11.82 -19.98 -0.79
C THR A 722 -12.69 -18.91 -0.15
N ALA A 723 -13.23 -17.97 -0.92
CA ALA A 723 -14.14 -16.95 -0.41
C ALA A 723 -15.45 -17.54 0.15
N LEU A 724 -16.03 -18.54 -0.51
CA LEU A 724 -17.25 -19.23 -0.06
C LEU A 724 -17.01 -20.07 1.22
N VAL A 725 -15.94 -20.86 1.27
CA VAL A 725 -15.60 -21.71 2.43
C VAL A 725 -15.21 -20.85 3.64
N TRP A 726 -14.51 -19.73 3.43
CA TRP A 726 -14.20 -18.79 4.51
C TRP A 726 -15.49 -18.19 5.10
N LEU A 727 -16.43 -17.76 4.25
CA LEU A 727 -17.72 -17.21 4.69
C LEU A 727 -18.59 -18.27 5.40
N ASP A 728 -18.63 -19.50 4.88
CA ASP A 728 -19.27 -20.65 5.53
C ASP A 728 -18.67 -20.92 6.92
N SER A 729 -17.35 -21.12 7.01
CA SER A 729 -16.69 -21.47 8.27
C SER A 729 -16.78 -20.35 9.32
N ALA A 730 -16.84 -19.08 8.88
CA ALA A 730 -17.12 -17.94 9.75
C ALA A 730 -18.56 -17.99 10.32
N ALA A 731 -19.57 -18.17 9.47
CA ALA A 731 -20.96 -18.26 9.90
C ALA A 731 -21.20 -19.50 10.80
N PHE A 732 -20.68 -20.66 10.40
CA PHE A 732 -20.71 -21.91 11.15
C PHE A 732 -20.18 -21.73 12.58
N PHE A 733 -19.02 -21.09 12.73
CA PHE A 733 -18.40 -20.92 14.04
C PHE A 733 -19.27 -20.11 15.00
N ILE A 734 -19.91 -19.02 14.54
CA ILE A 734 -20.83 -18.24 15.39
C ILE A 734 -22.04 -19.09 15.80
N ILE A 735 -22.68 -19.77 14.84
CA ILE A 735 -23.88 -20.59 15.10
C ILE A 735 -23.56 -21.73 16.08
N GLN A 736 -22.37 -22.32 16.01
CA GLN A 736 -21.95 -23.41 16.91
C GLN A 736 -21.72 -22.95 18.36
N HIS A 737 -21.25 -21.72 18.58
CA HIS A 737 -20.83 -21.22 19.90
C HIS A 737 -21.86 -20.33 20.60
N ALA A 738 -22.81 -19.74 19.87
CA ALA A 738 -23.94 -19.00 20.44
C ALA A 738 -25.11 -19.96 20.74
N ARG A 739 -25.47 -20.12 22.02
CA ARG A 739 -26.45 -21.14 22.48
C ARG A 739 -27.85 -20.98 21.83
N ASP A 740 -28.29 -19.74 21.65
CA ASP A 740 -29.56 -19.35 21.02
C ASP A 740 -29.56 -19.65 19.51
N LEU A 741 -28.46 -19.35 18.82
CA LEU A 741 -28.30 -19.69 17.39
C LEU A 741 -28.20 -21.20 17.17
N LYS A 742 -27.51 -21.91 18.06
CA LYS A 742 -27.35 -23.36 18.01
C LYS A 742 -28.71 -24.07 18.13
N SER A 743 -29.57 -23.65 19.05
CA SER A 743 -30.92 -24.23 19.19
C SER A 743 -31.87 -23.81 18.06
N ALA A 744 -31.81 -22.56 17.59
CA ALA A 744 -32.61 -22.10 16.44
C ALA A 744 -32.22 -22.77 15.10
N THR A 745 -30.97 -23.26 14.99
CA THR A 745 -30.45 -23.88 13.76
C THR A 745 -30.48 -25.41 13.81
N TRP A 746 -30.18 -26.02 14.96
CA TRP A 746 -30.02 -27.47 15.14
C TRP A 746 -30.82 -28.06 16.32
N GLY A 747 -31.84 -27.36 16.81
CA GLY A 747 -32.86 -27.97 17.67
C GLY A 747 -33.58 -29.12 16.94
N GLU A 748 -34.13 -30.08 17.68
CA GLU A 748 -34.60 -31.35 17.11
C GLU A 748 -35.59 -31.24 15.92
N PRO A 749 -36.62 -30.35 15.93
CA PRO A 749 -37.48 -30.15 14.76
C PRO A 749 -36.75 -29.51 13.57
N MET A 750 -35.70 -28.72 13.85
CA MET A 750 -34.88 -28.03 12.85
C MET A 750 -33.89 -28.98 12.17
N LEU A 751 -33.53 -30.09 12.80
CA LEU A 751 -32.69 -31.14 12.20
C LEU A 751 -33.41 -31.79 11.00
N TRP A 752 -34.67 -32.20 11.16
CA TRP A 752 -35.48 -32.71 10.05
C TRP A 752 -35.63 -31.71 8.91
N ARG A 753 -35.88 -30.42 9.23
CA ARG A 753 -35.88 -29.33 8.25
C ARG A 753 -34.54 -29.26 7.50
N ASN A 754 -33.42 -29.23 8.21
CA ASN A 754 -32.09 -29.13 7.61
C ASN A 754 -31.80 -30.32 6.70
N ALA A 755 -32.17 -31.54 7.10
CA ALA A 755 -32.01 -32.73 6.28
C ALA A 755 -32.75 -32.62 4.94
N VAL A 756 -34.01 -32.17 4.96
CA VAL A 756 -34.82 -31.93 3.76
C VAL A 756 -34.23 -30.80 2.90
N VAL A 757 -33.85 -29.66 3.51
CA VAL A 757 -33.23 -28.53 2.80
C VAL A 757 -31.93 -28.94 2.12
N HIS A 758 -31.04 -29.65 2.82
CA HIS A 758 -29.79 -30.14 2.26
C HIS A 758 -30.03 -31.09 1.08
N LEU A 759 -30.95 -32.05 1.22
CA LEU A 759 -31.27 -33.02 0.17
C LEU A 759 -31.83 -32.34 -1.10
N ILE A 760 -32.80 -31.44 -0.95
CA ILE A 760 -33.44 -30.73 -2.06
C ILE A 760 -32.43 -29.79 -2.74
N VAL A 761 -31.73 -28.94 -1.98
CA VAL A 761 -30.88 -27.88 -2.53
C VAL A 761 -29.61 -28.47 -3.18
N ALA A 762 -28.99 -29.50 -2.61
CA ALA A 762 -27.85 -30.17 -3.24
C ALA A 762 -28.26 -30.92 -4.52
N SER A 763 -29.42 -31.58 -4.53
CA SER A 763 -29.96 -32.23 -5.73
C SER A 763 -30.26 -31.22 -6.84
N ALA A 764 -30.89 -30.09 -6.49
CA ALA A 764 -31.13 -28.98 -7.41
C ALA A 764 -29.82 -28.38 -7.95
N ALA A 765 -28.79 -28.22 -7.10
CA ALA A 765 -27.46 -27.78 -7.52
C ALA A 765 -26.85 -28.73 -8.56
N GLY A 766 -26.92 -30.05 -8.34
CA GLY A 766 -26.44 -31.07 -9.28
C GLY A 766 -27.10 -31.00 -10.66
N LEU A 767 -28.38 -30.60 -10.73
CA LEU A 767 -29.10 -30.36 -11.98
C LEU A 767 -28.71 -29.02 -12.64
N LEU A 768 -28.62 -27.93 -11.85
CA LEU A 768 -28.32 -26.58 -12.34
C LEU A 768 -26.88 -26.40 -12.82
N LEU A 769 -25.92 -27.07 -12.17
CA LEU A 769 -24.49 -27.03 -12.53
C LEU A 769 -24.22 -27.44 -13.98
N ARG A 770 -25.05 -28.32 -14.56
CA ARG A 770 -25.00 -28.71 -15.98
C ARG A 770 -25.14 -27.53 -16.94
N ARG A 771 -25.81 -26.44 -16.54
CA ARG A 771 -26.14 -25.30 -17.41
C ARG A 771 -25.61 -23.94 -16.92
N ARG A 772 -25.38 -23.75 -15.61
CA ARG A 772 -25.19 -22.41 -15.00
C ARG A 772 -24.17 -22.37 -13.84
N PHE A 773 -22.98 -22.96 -14.01
CA PHE A 773 -21.92 -23.00 -12.97
C PHE A 773 -21.72 -21.69 -12.17
N SER A 774 -21.46 -20.56 -12.85
CA SER A 774 -21.24 -19.28 -12.16
C SER A 774 -22.45 -18.77 -11.39
N ALA A 775 -23.67 -19.06 -11.84
CA ALA A 775 -24.89 -18.64 -11.14
C ALA A 775 -25.10 -19.42 -9.85
N VAL A 776 -24.71 -20.71 -9.82
CA VAL A 776 -24.76 -21.53 -8.59
C VAL A 776 -23.81 -20.97 -7.52
N LEU A 777 -22.60 -20.55 -7.91
CA LEU A 777 -21.64 -19.92 -7.00
C LEU A 777 -22.08 -18.54 -6.51
N VAL A 778 -22.66 -17.71 -7.38
CA VAL A 778 -23.21 -16.39 -6.98
C VAL A 778 -24.43 -16.56 -6.08
N ALA A 779 -25.31 -17.53 -6.35
CA ALA A 779 -26.45 -17.84 -5.48
C ALA A 779 -25.97 -18.35 -4.11
N ALA A 780 -24.95 -19.22 -4.07
CA ALA A 780 -24.34 -19.67 -2.82
C ALA A 780 -23.76 -18.49 -2.02
N TRP A 781 -23.03 -17.57 -2.66
CA TRP A 781 -22.54 -16.36 -2.00
C TRP A 781 -23.68 -15.48 -1.48
N ALA A 782 -24.68 -15.18 -2.31
CA ALA A 782 -25.78 -14.30 -1.91
C ALA A 782 -26.56 -14.87 -0.70
N ILE A 783 -26.81 -16.18 -0.70
CA ILE A 783 -27.51 -16.86 0.39
C ILE A 783 -26.63 -16.93 1.66
N LEU A 784 -25.33 -17.24 1.54
CA LEU A 784 -24.39 -17.24 2.67
C LEU A 784 -24.14 -15.81 3.21
N ALA A 785 -24.15 -14.79 2.36
CA ALA A 785 -24.02 -13.39 2.74
C ALA A 785 -25.22 -12.93 3.56
N VAL A 786 -26.44 -13.23 3.10
CA VAL A 786 -27.67 -12.98 3.88
C VAL A 786 -27.65 -13.75 5.20
N ALA A 787 -27.22 -15.02 5.21
CA ALA A 787 -27.09 -15.79 6.45
C ALA A 787 -26.06 -15.18 7.42
N ALA A 788 -24.89 -14.76 6.94
CA ALA A 788 -23.85 -14.14 7.76
C ALA A 788 -24.29 -12.79 8.35
N LEU A 789 -24.97 -11.94 7.56
CA LEU A 789 -25.59 -10.71 8.07
C LEU A 789 -26.69 -11.02 9.11
N ALA A 790 -27.53 -12.03 8.84
CA ALA A 790 -28.62 -12.42 9.73
C ALA A 790 -28.15 -13.00 11.07
N VAL A 791 -26.97 -13.62 11.11
CA VAL A 791 -26.31 -14.11 12.34
C VAL A 791 -25.84 -12.95 13.23
N ASN A 792 -25.32 -11.87 12.64
CA ASN A 792 -24.80 -10.71 13.38
C ASN A 792 -25.90 -10.00 14.22
N GLN A 793 -27.16 -9.97 13.76
CA GLN A 793 -28.24 -9.23 14.42
C GLN A 793 -29.28 -10.15 15.08
N PRO A 794 -29.62 -9.96 16.38
CA PRO A 794 -30.57 -10.82 17.11
C PRO A 794 -31.94 -11.02 16.43
N ALA A 795 -32.53 -9.95 15.89
CA ALA A 795 -33.89 -9.99 15.31
C ALA A 795 -34.01 -10.85 14.04
N THR A 796 -32.91 -11.05 13.31
CA THR A 796 -32.90 -11.76 12.01
C THR A 796 -32.42 -13.20 12.11
N ARG A 797 -32.02 -13.68 13.29
CA ARG A 797 -31.35 -14.99 13.49
C ARG A 797 -32.14 -16.19 12.94
N GLY A 798 -33.47 -16.14 12.96
CA GLY A 798 -34.32 -17.18 12.36
C GLY A 798 -34.13 -17.37 10.85
N LEU A 799 -33.74 -16.32 10.10
CA LEU A 799 -33.46 -16.40 8.67
C LEU A 799 -32.16 -17.15 8.38
N ALA A 800 -31.17 -17.04 9.28
CA ALA A 800 -29.89 -17.74 9.14
C ALA A 800 -30.08 -19.27 9.16
N GLY A 801 -31.01 -19.78 9.98
CA GLY A 801 -31.31 -21.21 10.07
C GLY A 801 -31.81 -21.85 8.76
N TRP A 802 -32.39 -21.06 7.85
CA TRP A 802 -32.78 -21.50 6.50
C TRP A 802 -31.71 -21.20 5.46
N GLY A 803 -31.14 -19.99 5.50
CA GLY A 803 -30.14 -19.53 4.54
C GLY A 803 -28.84 -20.33 4.61
N TYR A 804 -28.31 -20.59 5.81
CA TYR A 804 -27.03 -21.26 5.97
C TYR A 804 -27.01 -22.69 5.38
N PRO A 805 -27.94 -23.63 5.73
CA PRO A 805 -27.98 -24.96 5.11
C PRO A 805 -28.13 -24.94 3.58
N ALA A 806 -28.95 -24.01 3.05
CA ALA A 806 -29.14 -23.87 1.61
C ALA A 806 -27.86 -23.38 0.90
N GLY A 807 -27.22 -22.34 1.43
CA GLY A 807 -25.99 -21.77 0.88
C GLY A 807 -24.83 -22.78 0.85
N VAL A 808 -24.65 -23.54 1.94
CA VAL A 808 -23.66 -24.62 2.04
C VAL A 808 -23.91 -25.70 1.00
N SER A 809 -25.16 -26.15 0.85
CA SER A 809 -25.54 -27.20 -0.10
C SER A 809 -25.19 -26.85 -1.55
N LEU A 810 -25.44 -25.59 -1.95
CA LEU A 810 -25.15 -25.11 -3.31
C LEU A 810 -23.65 -25.19 -3.66
N TYR A 811 -22.77 -24.64 -2.80
CA TYR A 811 -21.34 -24.64 -3.12
C TYR A 811 -20.69 -26.00 -2.87
N SER A 812 -21.11 -26.77 -1.86
CA SER A 812 -20.56 -28.12 -1.61
C SER A 812 -20.75 -29.05 -2.81
N THR A 813 -21.94 -29.06 -3.43
CA THR A 813 -22.15 -29.84 -4.66
C THR A 813 -21.25 -29.35 -5.81
N ALA A 814 -21.06 -28.04 -5.94
CA ALA A 814 -20.17 -27.46 -6.95
C ALA A 814 -18.69 -27.81 -6.69
N LEU A 815 -18.27 -27.82 -5.43
CA LEU A 815 -16.91 -28.09 -4.96
C LEU A 815 -16.47 -29.52 -5.33
N VAL A 816 -17.35 -30.51 -5.11
CA VAL A 816 -17.14 -31.92 -5.48
C VAL A 816 -17.18 -32.13 -7.00
N ALA A 817 -18.12 -31.48 -7.69
CA ALA A 817 -18.30 -31.69 -9.13
C ALA A 817 -17.21 -31.02 -9.99
N TRP A 818 -16.64 -29.90 -9.55
CA TRP A 818 -15.77 -29.08 -10.40
C TRP A 818 -14.47 -29.75 -10.87
N PRO A 819 -13.68 -30.46 -10.04
CA PRO A 819 -12.39 -31.00 -10.47
C PRO A 819 -12.49 -31.92 -11.68
N GLY A 820 -13.51 -32.79 -11.71
CA GLY A 820 -13.73 -33.79 -12.74
C GLY A 820 -14.59 -33.30 -13.91
N PHE A 821 -15.84 -32.91 -13.64
CA PHE A 821 -16.84 -32.64 -14.70
C PHE A 821 -16.60 -31.36 -15.49
N PHE A 822 -15.75 -30.45 -14.97
CA PHE A 822 -15.34 -29.21 -15.64
C PHE A 822 -13.86 -29.30 -16.08
N SER A 823 -13.41 -30.50 -16.45
CA SER A 823 -12.08 -30.75 -17.02
C SER A 823 -12.12 -31.05 -18.51
N SER A 824 -11.26 -30.37 -19.26
CA SER A 824 -10.93 -30.70 -20.64
C SER A 824 -9.97 -31.89 -20.75
N ASN A 825 -9.31 -32.27 -19.66
CA ASN A 825 -8.46 -33.45 -19.59
C ASN A 825 -9.18 -34.57 -18.79
N PRO A 826 -9.49 -35.73 -19.41
CA PRO A 826 -10.18 -36.86 -18.76
C PRO A 826 -9.25 -37.79 -17.96
N ASP A 827 -7.95 -37.52 -17.89
CA ASP A 827 -6.99 -38.25 -17.06
C ASP A 827 -7.32 -38.07 -15.55
N PRO A 828 -7.57 -39.16 -14.80
CA PRO A 828 -7.78 -39.11 -13.35
C PRO A 828 -6.62 -38.45 -12.59
N LYS A 829 -5.36 -38.59 -13.04
CA LYS A 829 -4.22 -37.93 -12.39
C LYS A 829 -4.20 -36.42 -12.63
N ALA A 830 -4.68 -35.94 -13.78
CA ALA A 830 -4.91 -34.53 -14.03
C ALA A 830 -6.06 -33.97 -13.17
N ILE A 831 -7.16 -34.71 -13.04
CA ILE A 831 -8.30 -34.35 -12.19
C ILE A 831 -7.90 -34.33 -10.71
N ALA A 832 -7.18 -35.35 -10.23
CA ALA A 832 -6.70 -35.43 -8.85
C ALA A 832 -5.78 -34.28 -8.48
N ARG A 833 -4.88 -33.84 -9.39
CA ARG A 833 -4.06 -32.64 -9.19
C ARG A 833 -4.88 -31.35 -9.08
N ARG A 834 -6.01 -31.24 -9.79
CA ARG A 834 -6.95 -30.11 -9.64
C ARG A 834 -7.67 -30.16 -8.30
N ALA A 835 -8.13 -31.34 -7.89
CA ALA A 835 -8.78 -31.56 -6.60
C ALA A 835 -7.84 -31.24 -5.43
N ALA A 836 -6.58 -31.69 -5.48
CA ALA A 836 -5.57 -31.43 -4.45
C ALA A 836 -5.34 -29.94 -4.22
N TRP A 837 -5.11 -29.15 -5.28
CA TRP A 837 -4.98 -27.69 -5.16
C TRP A 837 -6.26 -27.01 -4.67
N LEU A 838 -7.43 -27.49 -5.13
CA LEU A 838 -8.71 -26.92 -4.70
C LEU A 838 -8.97 -27.16 -3.21
N TYR A 839 -8.86 -28.40 -2.73
CA TYR A 839 -9.20 -28.72 -1.34
C TYR A 839 -8.12 -28.24 -0.35
N ALA A 840 -6.86 -28.16 -0.75
CA ALA A 840 -5.81 -27.56 0.08
C ALA A 840 -6.01 -26.05 0.31
N VAL A 841 -6.38 -25.29 -0.74
CA VAL A 841 -6.45 -23.81 -0.66
C VAL A 841 -7.87 -23.30 -0.37
N ALA A 842 -8.91 -23.91 -0.94
CA ALA A 842 -10.28 -23.51 -0.64
C ALA A 842 -10.80 -24.15 0.65
N GLY A 843 -10.57 -25.46 0.82
CA GLY A 843 -10.99 -26.19 2.02
C GLY A 843 -10.23 -25.75 3.27
N TRP A 844 -8.98 -26.21 3.41
CA TRP A 844 -8.21 -26.00 4.66
C TRP A 844 -7.87 -24.53 4.93
N PHE A 845 -7.26 -23.82 3.98
CA PHE A 845 -6.90 -22.41 4.18
C PHE A 845 -8.14 -21.50 4.30
N GLY A 846 -9.18 -21.71 3.49
CA GLY A 846 -10.43 -20.95 3.61
C GLY A 846 -11.08 -21.12 4.99
N SER A 847 -11.22 -22.37 5.46
CA SER A 847 -11.87 -22.67 6.73
C SER A 847 -11.09 -22.14 7.95
N ALA A 848 -9.77 -22.34 7.99
CA ALA A 848 -8.92 -21.88 9.09
C ALA A 848 -8.97 -20.36 9.28
N ASN A 849 -8.98 -19.60 8.17
CA ASN A 849 -9.08 -18.14 8.23
C ASN A 849 -10.49 -17.67 8.61
N GLY A 850 -11.55 -18.35 8.16
CA GLY A 850 -12.93 -18.05 8.57
C GLY A 850 -13.15 -18.19 10.08
N ILE A 851 -12.67 -19.29 10.65
CA ILE A 851 -12.72 -19.54 12.10
C ILE A 851 -11.85 -18.50 12.84
N GLY A 852 -10.59 -18.30 12.44
CA GLY A 852 -9.68 -17.37 13.12
C GLY A 852 -10.16 -15.91 13.12
N MET A 853 -10.75 -15.46 12.00
CA MET A 853 -11.36 -14.13 11.87
C MET A 853 -12.46 -13.93 12.91
N VAL A 854 -13.41 -14.86 13.01
CA VAL A 854 -14.54 -14.74 13.94
C VAL A 854 -14.12 -14.95 15.39
N GLN A 855 -13.12 -15.80 15.67
CA GLN A 855 -12.53 -15.92 17.00
C GLN A 855 -11.95 -14.60 17.53
N SER A 856 -11.52 -13.72 16.63
CA SER A 856 -10.95 -12.40 16.96
C SER A 856 -11.96 -11.25 16.92
N LEU A 857 -13.01 -11.36 16.10
CA LEU A 857 -13.97 -10.26 15.84
C LEU A 857 -15.36 -10.50 16.43
N HIS A 858 -15.71 -11.73 16.79
CA HIS A 858 -17.02 -12.19 17.29
C HIS A 858 -18.24 -11.94 16.36
N HIS A 859 -18.03 -11.41 15.16
CA HIS A 859 -19.03 -11.19 14.11
C HIS A 859 -18.40 -11.37 12.72
N VAL A 860 -19.21 -11.45 11.66
CA VAL A 860 -18.71 -11.43 10.27
C VAL A 860 -18.72 -10.00 9.74
N PRO A 861 -17.58 -9.39 9.36
CA PRO A 861 -17.56 -8.00 8.90
C PRO A 861 -18.27 -7.80 7.55
N GLU A 862 -19.07 -6.74 7.44
CA GLU A 862 -19.78 -6.36 6.20
C GLU A 862 -18.80 -6.14 5.04
N ALA A 863 -17.69 -5.45 5.30
CA ALA A 863 -16.60 -5.24 4.34
C ALA A 863 -16.00 -6.56 3.81
N PHE A 864 -15.93 -7.60 4.65
CA PHE A 864 -15.49 -8.93 4.23
C PHE A 864 -16.53 -9.60 3.32
N ILE A 865 -17.84 -9.49 3.64
CA ILE A 865 -18.92 -10.06 2.83
C ILE A 865 -18.95 -9.43 1.42
N VAL A 866 -18.80 -8.09 1.34
CA VAL A 866 -18.68 -7.34 0.08
C VAL A 866 -17.39 -7.73 -0.65
N GLY A 867 -16.25 -7.81 0.06
CA GLY A 867 -14.97 -8.23 -0.50
C GLY A 867 -15.01 -9.64 -1.11
N ALA A 868 -15.62 -10.60 -0.42
CA ALA A 868 -15.85 -11.96 -0.91
C ALA A 868 -16.72 -11.95 -2.18
N GLY A 869 -17.78 -11.13 -2.20
CA GLY A 869 -18.63 -10.91 -3.38
C GLY A 869 -17.84 -10.35 -4.56
N LEU A 870 -16.97 -9.36 -4.34
CA LEU A 870 -16.09 -8.80 -5.37
C LEU A 870 -15.07 -9.81 -5.88
N VAL A 871 -14.48 -10.65 -5.01
CA VAL A 871 -13.57 -11.74 -5.41
C VAL A 871 -14.30 -12.76 -6.29
N ILE A 872 -15.51 -13.18 -5.90
CA ILE A 872 -16.33 -14.13 -6.67
C ILE A 872 -16.77 -13.51 -8.00
N ALA A 873 -17.22 -12.25 -8.01
CA ALA A 873 -17.60 -11.54 -9.22
C ALA A 873 -16.42 -11.36 -10.19
N THR A 874 -15.26 -10.96 -9.69
CA THR A 874 -14.03 -10.82 -10.49
C THR A 874 -13.49 -12.16 -10.99
N ALA A 875 -13.64 -13.24 -10.22
CA ALA A 875 -13.25 -14.59 -10.62
C ALA A 875 -14.13 -15.15 -11.74
N LEU A 876 -15.44 -14.90 -11.68
CA LEU A 876 -16.43 -15.55 -12.53
C LEU A 876 -16.83 -14.75 -13.77
N TYR A 877 -16.77 -13.41 -13.74
CA TYR A 877 -17.27 -12.55 -14.81
C TYR A 877 -16.20 -11.72 -15.51
N PHE A 878 -15.07 -11.40 -14.86
CA PHE A 878 -14.00 -10.63 -15.48
C PHE A 878 -13.02 -11.55 -16.22
N GLY A 879 -12.74 -11.21 -17.48
CA GLY A 879 -11.86 -12.02 -18.33
C GLY A 879 -10.45 -12.17 -17.76
N ARG A 880 -9.78 -13.30 -18.09
CA ARG A 880 -8.44 -13.70 -17.62
C ARG A 880 -7.36 -12.61 -17.75
N SER A 881 -7.58 -11.56 -18.54
CA SER A 881 -6.74 -10.36 -18.68
C SER A 881 -6.66 -9.51 -17.39
N ARG A 882 -7.78 -9.17 -16.74
CA ARG A 882 -7.84 -8.14 -15.67
C ARG A 882 -7.73 -8.67 -14.23
N TRP A 883 -7.79 -10.00 -14.06
CA TRP A 883 -7.81 -10.68 -12.76
C TRP A 883 -6.72 -10.27 -11.75
N PRO A 884 -5.40 -10.18 -12.08
CA PRO A 884 -4.38 -9.93 -11.05
C PRO A 884 -4.43 -8.50 -10.51
N SER A 885 -4.78 -7.53 -11.37
CA SER A 885 -4.99 -6.15 -10.95
C SER A 885 -6.18 -6.05 -9.99
N ALA A 886 -7.27 -6.77 -10.26
CA ALA A 886 -8.44 -6.81 -9.37
C ALA A 886 -8.15 -7.50 -8.03
N VAL A 887 -7.42 -8.63 -8.03
CA VAL A 887 -7.04 -9.34 -6.79
C VAL A 887 -6.04 -8.52 -5.96
N ALA A 888 -5.01 -7.95 -6.58
CA ALA A 888 -4.04 -7.13 -5.86
C ALA A 888 -4.69 -5.87 -5.30
N LEU A 889 -5.55 -5.19 -6.07
CA LEU A 889 -6.31 -4.03 -5.60
C LEU A 889 -7.29 -4.40 -4.48
N GLY A 890 -8.00 -5.54 -4.59
CA GLY A 890 -8.92 -6.01 -3.57
C GLY A 890 -8.24 -6.40 -2.25
N LEU A 891 -7.07 -7.07 -2.32
CA LEU A 891 -6.26 -7.39 -1.15
C LEU A 891 -5.71 -6.13 -0.47
N VAL A 892 -5.18 -5.19 -1.26
CA VAL A 892 -4.68 -3.89 -0.77
C VAL A 892 -5.81 -3.08 -0.14
N ALA A 893 -7.00 -3.04 -0.75
CA ALA A 893 -8.17 -2.37 -0.18
C ALA A 893 -8.62 -3.02 1.14
N ALA A 894 -8.72 -4.36 1.18
CA ALA A 894 -9.11 -5.08 2.39
C ALA A 894 -8.13 -4.81 3.56
N LEU A 895 -6.83 -4.86 3.30
CA LEU A 895 -5.78 -4.55 4.29
C LEU A 895 -5.77 -3.07 4.69
N ALA A 896 -6.02 -2.15 3.76
CA ALA A 896 -6.14 -0.72 4.07
C ALA A 896 -7.35 -0.43 4.98
N THR A 897 -8.47 -1.15 4.79
CA THR A 897 -9.67 -1.04 5.64
C THR A 897 -9.59 -1.85 6.93
N ALA A 898 -8.56 -2.68 7.12
CA ALA A 898 -8.40 -3.48 8.32
C ALA A 898 -8.08 -2.57 9.52
N LYS A 899 -9.07 -2.36 10.40
CA LYS A 899 -8.85 -1.69 11.69
C LYS A 899 -7.85 -2.51 12.50
N PRO A 900 -6.85 -1.88 13.16
CA PRO A 900 -5.96 -2.58 14.07
C PRO A 900 -6.77 -3.19 15.23
N VAL A 901 -6.32 -4.35 15.71
CA VAL A 901 -7.03 -5.17 16.72
C VAL A 901 -6.98 -4.51 18.09
N ALA A 902 -8.13 -4.55 18.77
CA ALA A 902 -8.42 -4.15 20.15
C ALA A 902 -8.18 -2.66 20.51
N PRO A 903 -9.15 -2.00 21.18
CA PRO A 903 -8.88 -0.71 21.80
C PRO A 903 -7.90 -0.88 22.97
N LYS A 904 -6.91 0.02 23.06
CA LYS A 904 -6.23 0.28 24.33
C LYS A 904 -7.26 0.66 25.40
N PRO A 905 -6.96 0.51 26.71
CA PRO A 905 -7.74 1.18 27.76
C PRO A 905 -7.92 2.67 27.41
N ALA A 906 -9.03 3.26 27.84
CA ALA A 906 -9.43 4.61 27.45
C ALA A 906 -8.29 5.61 27.72
N ALA A 907 -7.66 6.07 26.64
CA ALA A 907 -6.44 6.88 26.70
C ALA A 907 -6.70 8.16 27.51
N THR A 908 -5.74 8.53 28.36
CA THR A 908 -5.81 9.75 29.18
C THR A 908 -5.91 11.01 28.31
N ALA A 909 -6.35 12.14 28.89
CA ALA A 909 -6.39 13.42 28.17
C ALA A 909 -5.01 13.81 27.61
N VAL A 910 -3.93 13.53 28.37
CA VAL A 910 -2.54 13.73 27.95
C VAL A 910 -2.18 12.83 26.75
N GLU A 911 -2.52 11.54 26.77
CA GLU A 911 -2.27 10.63 25.64
C GLU A 911 -3.08 11.01 24.39
N ARG A 912 -4.34 11.44 24.55
CA ARG A 912 -5.17 11.93 23.44
C ARG A 912 -4.64 13.25 22.89
N GLY A 913 -4.26 14.19 23.75
CA GLY A 913 -3.65 15.47 23.38
C GLY A 913 -2.33 15.29 22.64
N ARG A 914 -1.52 14.29 23.04
CA ARG A 914 -0.32 13.87 22.32
C ARG A 914 -0.63 13.29 20.94
N ALA A 915 -1.73 12.56 20.79
CA ALA A 915 -2.20 12.11 19.48
C ALA A 915 -2.69 13.28 18.60
N VAL A 916 -3.34 14.30 19.17
CA VAL A 916 -3.71 15.55 18.47
C VAL A 916 -2.46 16.32 18.04
N TYR A 917 -1.46 16.47 18.92
CA TYR A 917 -0.17 17.10 18.61
C TYR A 917 0.54 16.48 17.40
N LEU A 918 0.42 15.15 17.24
CA LEU A 918 0.95 14.42 16.08
C LEU A 918 0.03 14.53 14.85
N ALA A 919 -1.28 14.38 15.01
CA ALA A 919 -2.26 14.41 13.91
C ALA A 919 -2.34 15.78 13.22
N GLU A 920 -2.26 16.87 14.00
CA GLU A 920 -2.18 18.24 13.49
C GLU A 920 -0.74 18.66 13.15
N GLY A 921 0.22 17.74 13.25
CA GLY A 921 1.60 17.93 12.80
C GLY A 921 2.35 19.04 13.53
N CYS A 922 1.99 19.34 14.79
CA CYS A 922 2.67 20.33 15.62
C CYS A 922 4.18 20.04 15.72
N ILE A 923 4.58 18.76 15.75
CA ILE A 923 5.97 18.28 15.68
C ILE A 923 6.76 18.77 14.45
N HIS A 924 6.09 19.15 13.35
CA HIS A 924 6.79 19.70 12.19
C HIS A 924 7.28 21.14 12.43
N CYS A 925 6.53 21.93 13.19
CA CYS A 925 6.86 23.32 13.51
C CYS A 925 7.47 23.51 14.90
N HIS A 926 7.23 22.61 15.86
CA HIS A 926 7.66 22.72 17.25
C HIS A 926 8.46 21.50 17.70
N SER A 927 9.41 21.74 18.60
CA SER A 927 10.13 20.72 19.35
C SER A 927 9.50 20.53 20.74
N ARG A 928 9.72 19.37 21.36
CA ARG A 928 9.61 19.13 22.81
C ARG A 928 10.94 18.65 23.37
N TYR A 929 12.01 19.35 23.01
CA TYR A 929 13.38 19.08 23.45
C TYR A 929 14.15 20.38 23.62
N VAL A 930 14.19 20.89 24.86
CA VAL A 930 15.05 22.01 25.23
C VAL A 930 16.50 21.53 25.20
N ARG A 931 17.21 21.84 24.11
CA ARG A 931 18.54 21.28 23.84
C ARG A 931 19.60 21.88 24.78
N PRO A 932 20.47 21.05 25.40
CA PRO A 932 21.64 21.53 26.13
C PRO A 932 22.49 22.50 25.29
N GLY A 933 23.05 23.53 25.92
CA GLY A 933 23.93 24.51 25.27
C GLY A 933 23.29 25.41 24.21
N SER A 934 21.96 25.36 24.03
CA SER A 934 21.25 26.18 23.04
C SER A 934 20.57 27.41 23.65
N PRO A 935 20.19 28.43 22.84
CA PRO A 935 19.36 29.55 23.28
C PRO A 935 18.01 29.13 23.89
N ASP A 936 17.60 27.87 23.71
CA ASP A 936 16.36 27.35 24.29
C ASP A 936 16.42 27.27 25.82
N VAL A 937 17.61 27.19 26.41
CA VAL A 937 17.77 27.12 27.88
C VAL A 937 17.33 28.42 28.58
N PRO A 938 17.88 29.61 28.24
CA PRO A 938 17.39 30.86 28.83
C PRO A 938 15.94 31.20 28.45
N LEU A 939 15.47 30.79 27.26
CA LEU A 939 14.12 31.11 26.77
C LEU A 939 13.02 30.20 27.36
N TRP A 940 13.21 28.88 27.33
CA TRP A 940 12.16 27.90 27.61
C TRP A 940 12.34 27.20 28.97
N GLY A 941 13.52 27.30 29.59
CA GLY A 941 13.82 26.75 30.92
C GLY A 941 14.99 25.76 30.90
N PRO A 942 15.28 25.02 31.98
CA PRO A 942 16.43 24.12 32.02
C PRO A 942 16.42 23.12 30.85
N ALA A 943 17.60 22.62 30.46
CA ALA A 943 17.69 21.61 29.40
C ALA A 943 16.83 20.37 29.72
N SER A 944 16.35 19.70 28.68
CA SER A 944 15.68 18.41 28.79
C SER A 944 16.72 17.29 28.86
N ASP A 945 16.48 16.29 29.70
CA ASP A 945 17.25 15.04 29.65
C ASP A 945 17.00 14.33 28.31
N SER A 946 18.09 14.04 27.58
CA SER A 946 18.01 13.37 26.29
C SER A 946 17.56 11.92 26.43
N ALA A 947 17.92 11.21 27.52
CA ALA A 947 17.51 9.82 27.70
C ALA A 947 15.98 9.70 27.85
N THR A 948 15.37 10.57 28.65
CA THR A 948 13.91 10.66 28.82
C THR A 948 13.21 11.04 27.52
N VAL A 949 13.70 12.05 26.79
CA VAL A 949 13.11 12.45 25.49
C VAL A 949 13.22 11.34 24.44
N LEU A 950 14.28 10.54 24.45
CA LEU A 950 14.47 9.40 23.55
C LEU A 950 13.62 8.18 23.92
N ALA A 951 13.13 8.10 25.15
CA ALA A 951 12.18 7.06 25.58
C ALA A 951 10.74 7.33 25.08
N GLU A 952 10.44 8.56 24.63
CA GLU A 952 9.16 8.90 24.03
C GLU A 952 8.91 8.15 22.70
N LYS A 953 7.64 7.79 22.44
CA LYS A 953 7.24 6.96 21.29
C LYS A 953 6.06 7.58 20.53
N PRO A 954 6.26 8.25 19.38
CA PRO A 954 7.54 8.65 18.77
C PRO A 954 8.25 9.73 19.59
N VAL A 955 9.56 9.89 19.39
CA VAL A 955 10.35 10.97 19.99
C VAL A 955 9.95 12.33 19.40
N LEU A 956 9.68 13.33 20.27
CA LEU A 956 9.10 14.63 19.89
C LEU A 956 10.13 15.78 19.75
N ILE A 957 11.37 15.49 19.35
CA ILE A 957 12.47 16.48 19.22
C ILE A 957 12.21 17.62 18.20
N GLY A 958 11.16 17.52 17.37
CA GLY A 958 10.79 18.51 16.37
C GLY A 958 11.57 18.36 15.06
N ASN A 959 10.98 18.80 13.94
CA ASN A 959 11.53 18.53 12.61
C ASN A 959 12.11 19.75 11.89
N ARG A 960 11.39 20.89 11.86
CA ARG A 960 11.83 22.13 11.18
C ARG A 960 11.79 23.38 12.05
N ARG A 961 11.35 23.24 13.31
CA ARG A 961 11.32 24.27 14.37
C ARG A 961 11.00 25.70 13.91
N HIS A 962 9.91 25.85 13.16
CA HIS A 962 9.37 27.15 12.76
C HIS A 962 8.76 27.94 13.94
N GLY A 963 8.48 27.29 15.06
CA GLY A 963 8.00 27.90 16.30
C GLY A 963 8.82 27.43 17.52
N PRO A 964 8.48 27.97 18.71
CA PRO A 964 9.21 27.72 19.95
C PRO A 964 9.18 26.25 20.40
N ASP A 965 10.05 25.92 21.37
CA ASP A 965 9.96 24.63 22.07
C ASP A 965 8.75 24.59 22.99
N LEU A 966 8.05 23.45 23.01
CA LEU A 966 6.83 23.22 23.76
C LEU A 966 6.96 22.17 24.87
N ALA A 967 8.17 21.72 25.22
CA ALA A 967 8.37 20.76 26.31
C ALA A 967 7.95 21.34 27.67
N LYS A 968 8.14 22.65 27.85
CA LYS A 968 7.98 23.35 29.13
C LYS A 968 7.02 24.55 29.03
N VAL A 969 6.24 24.63 27.95
CA VAL A 969 5.31 25.75 27.69
C VAL A 969 4.22 25.86 28.76
N GLY A 970 3.74 24.73 29.29
CA GLY A 970 2.72 24.68 30.35
C GLY A 970 3.12 25.30 31.69
N ALA A 971 4.43 25.44 31.95
CA ALA A 971 4.95 26.16 33.12
C ALA A 971 4.98 27.68 32.90
N ARG A 972 4.94 28.13 31.63
CA ARG A 972 5.07 29.54 31.22
C ARG A 972 3.77 30.17 30.70
N ARG A 973 2.76 29.37 30.36
CA ARG A 973 1.49 29.80 29.72
C ARG A 973 0.31 29.06 30.32
N SER A 974 -0.75 29.79 30.66
CA SER A 974 -1.98 29.23 31.23
C SER A 974 -2.81 28.45 30.21
N ALA A 975 -3.81 27.70 30.67
CA ALA A 975 -4.78 27.05 29.78
C ALA A 975 -5.59 28.06 28.94
N ALA A 976 -5.98 29.20 29.53
CA ALA A 976 -6.71 30.23 28.80
C ALA A 976 -5.82 30.89 27.74
N TRP A 977 -4.57 31.22 28.08
CA TRP A 977 -3.59 31.74 27.12
C TRP A 977 -3.37 30.75 25.96
N LEU A 978 -3.14 29.47 26.26
CA LEU A 978 -2.96 28.43 25.23
C LEU A 978 -4.21 28.31 24.34
N LYS A 979 -5.42 28.28 24.92
CA LYS A 979 -6.68 28.22 24.17
C LYS A 979 -6.82 29.42 23.24
N LEU A 980 -6.71 30.65 23.75
CA LEU A 980 -6.82 31.87 22.96
C LEU A 980 -5.73 31.95 21.88
N HIS A 981 -4.51 31.52 22.19
CA HIS A 981 -3.41 31.44 21.23
C HIS A 981 -3.71 30.44 20.10
N PHE A 982 -4.31 29.28 20.39
CA PHE A 982 -4.76 28.37 19.34
C PHE A 982 -5.94 28.91 18.53
N LEU A 983 -6.88 29.64 19.14
CA LEU A 983 -7.98 30.27 18.42
C LEU A 983 -7.49 31.36 17.46
N ALA A 984 -6.62 32.25 17.93
CA ALA A 984 -6.10 33.39 17.17
C ALA A 984 -4.61 33.66 17.50
N PRO A 985 -3.65 32.93 16.89
CA PRO A 985 -2.23 33.12 17.18
C PRO A 985 -1.74 34.55 16.86
N ARG A 986 -2.39 35.21 15.89
CA ARG A 986 -2.10 36.58 15.46
C ARG A 986 -2.49 37.65 16.47
N ASP A 987 -3.41 37.37 17.38
CA ASP A 987 -3.68 38.32 18.47
C ASP A 987 -2.44 38.39 19.39
N PHE A 988 -1.68 37.30 19.56
CA PHE A 988 -0.48 37.26 20.42
C PHE A 988 0.84 37.63 19.71
N ALA A 989 0.90 37.40 18.40
CA ALA A 989 1.98 37.85 17.53
C ALA A 989 1.41 38.11 16.13
N TRP A 990 1.14 39.39 15.83
CA TRP A 990 0.40 39.88 14.65
C TRP A 990 0.79 39.24 13.31
N ASP A 991 2.06 38.89 13.14
CA ASP A 991 2.67 38.35 11.93
C ASP A 991 2.91 36.82 11.98
N SER A 992 2.39 36.14 13.02
CA SER A 992 2.67 34.74 13.30
C SER A 992 2.38 33.81 12.11
N PRO A 993 3.35 32.95 11.73
CA PRO A 993 3.15 31.92 10.71
C PRO A 993 2.27 30.75 11.22
N MET A 994 1.90 30.74 12.50
CA MET A 994 1.02 29.72 13.06
C MET A 994 -0.42 29.91 12.55
N PRO A 995 -1.10 28.84 12.10
CA PRO A 995 -2.52 28.89 11.75
C PRO A 995 -3.41 28.93 12.98
N SER A 996 -4.65 29.37 12.79
CA SER A 996 -5.70 29.08 13.77
C SER A 996 -5.96 27.58 13.82
N TYR A 997 -6.03 27.05 15.03
CA TYR A 997 -6.50 25.70 15.33
C TYR A 997 -7.91 25.73 15.95
N ALA A 998 -8.71 26.79 15.73
CA ALA A 998 -10.05 26.91 16.33
C ALA A 998 -10.93 25.65 16.14
N HIS A 999 -10.81 24.99 14.98
CA HIS A 999 -11.53 23.76 14.62
C HIS A 999 -11.26 22.53 15.53
N ILE A 1000 -10.23 22.53 16.39
CA ILE A 1000 -10.04 21.46 17.39
C ILE A 1000 -10.77 21.73 18.71
N PHE A 1001 -11.31 22.94 18.89
CA PHE A 1001 -12.12 23.34 20.06
C PHE A 1001 -13.62 23.25 19.79
N GLU A 1002 -14.02 22.76 18.61
CA GLU A 1002 -15.39 22.30 18.30
C GLU A 1002 -15.72 20.99 19.04
N ASP A 1003 -14.70 20.28 19.54
CA ASP A 1003 -14.80 19.07 20.35
C ASP A 1003 -13.69 19.03 21.43
N THR A 1004 -13.51 17.88 22.12
CA THR A 1004 -12.57 17.76 23.24
C THR A 1004 -11.09 17.75 22.83
N ARG A 1005 -10.73 17.66 21.55
CA ARG A 1005 -9.34 17.56 21.07
C ARG A 1005 -8.49 18.74 21.51
N GLY A 1006 -9.05 19.95 21.52
CA GLY A 1006 -8.35 21.16 21.93
C GLY A 1006 -8.02 21.18 23.42
N ASP A 1007 -8.96 20.77 24.28
CA ASP A 1007 -8.74 20.70 25.72
C ASP A 1007 -7.79 19.54 26.08
N ASP A 1008 -7.87 18.41 25.37
CA ASP A 1008 -6.89 17.31 25.45
C ASP A 1008 -5.47 17.79 25.06
N LEU A 1009 -5.32 18.55 23.97
CA LEU A 1009 -4.03 19.13 23.55
C LEU A 1009 -3.47 20.09 24.62
N ILE A 1010 -4.31 20.93 25.23
CA ILE A 1010 -3.91 21.79 26.33
C ILE A 1010 -3.45 20.96 27.54
N ALA A 1011 -4.14 19.87 27.88
CA ALA A 1011 -3.72 18.97 28.96
C ALA A 1011 -2.31 18.40 28.68
N PHE A 1012 -2.04 17.94 27.46
CA PHE A 1012 -0.70 17.46 27.06
C PHE A 1012 0.39 18.55 27.10
N LEU A 1013 0.07 19.79 26.76
CA LEU A 1013 1.03 20.90 26.83
C LEU A 1013 1.25 21.43 28.26
N ARG A 1014 0.29 21.19 29.16
CA ARG A 1014 0.36 21.55 30.58
C ARG A 1014 0.92 20.45 31.49
N ASP A 1015 1.12 19.25 30.97
CA ASP A 1015 1.81 18.15 31.64
C ASP A 1015 3.31 18.46 31.77
N VAL A 1016 3.67 19.17 32.84
CA VAL A 1016 5.02 19.64 33.16
C VAL A 1016 5.29 19.42 34.66
N PRO A 1017 6.43 18.82 35.07
CA PRO A 1017 6.72 18.55 36.48
C PRO A 1017 6.79 19.82 37.35
N ALA A 1018 6.36 19.71 38.61
CA ALA A 1018 6.30 20.83 39.55
C ALA A 1018 7.68 21.44 39.83
N GLU A 1019 8.73 20.62 39.82
CA GLU A 1019 10.12 21.03 39.99
C GLU A 1019 10.59 21.93 38.83
N THR A 1020 10.07 21.68 37.62
CA THR A 1020 10.37 22.52 36.45
C THR A 1020 9.72 23.90 36.59
N ILE A 1021 8.50 23.97 37.11
CA ILE A 1021 7.82 25.24 37.42
C ILE A 1021 8.65 25.99 38.47
N GLN A 1022 8.99 25.34 39.59
CA GLN A 1022 9.76 25.97 40.66
C GLN A 1022 11.13 26.48 40.20
N ALA A 1023 11.86 25.69 39.39
CA ALA A 1023 13.14 26.10 38.82
C ALA A 1023 13.02 27.33 37.90
N GLN A 1024 11.94 27.42 37.09
CA GLN A 1024 11.66 28.61 36.28
C GLN A 1024 11.36 29.85 37.13
N VAL A 1025 10.59 29.72 38.23
CA VAL A 1025 10.33 30.83 39.15
C VAL A 1025 11.63 31.34 39.79
N THR A 1026 12.48 30.44 40.29
CA THR A 1026 13.77 30.81 40.87
C THR A 1026 14.67 31.51 39.85
N ALA A 1027 14.75 31.02 38.61
CA ALA A 1027 15.52 31.66 37.54
C ALA A 1027 14.98 33.05 37.18
N ALA A 1028 13.65 33.21 37.09
CA ALA A 1028 13.01 34.49 36.79
C ALA A 1028 13.22 35.54 37.89
N LEU A 1029 13.27 35.12 39.16
CA LEU A 1029 13.56 35.99 40.30
C LEU A 1029 15.05 36.38 40.39
N ALA A 1030 15.95 35.54 39.89
CA ALA A 1030 17.39 35.81 39.86
C ALA A 1030 17.82 36.69 38.68
N TRP A 1031 17.07 36.69 37.57
CA TRP A 1031 17.41 37.43 36.35
C TRP A 1031 17.51 38.95 36.55
N THR A 1032 18.44 39.58 35.84
CA THR A 1032 18.59 41.03 35.70
C THR A 1032 18.91 41.38 34.23
N PRO A 1033 18.44 42.52 33.70
CA PRO A 1033 18.66 42.88 32.30
C PRO A 1033 20.12 43.25 32.02
N SER A 1034 20.62 42.80 30.87
CA SER A 1034 21.95 43.15 30.35
C SER A 1034 21.87 44.30 29.34
N LEU A 1035 22.39 45.47 29.70
CA LEU A 1035 22.36 46.67 28.84
C LEU A 1035 23.61 46.74 27.96
N THR A 1036 23.41 46.75 26.63
CA THR A 1036 24.51 46.76 25.64
C THR A 1036 24.38 47.83 24.54
N SER A 1037 23.32 48.65 24.53
CA SER A 1037 23.14 49.73 23.55
C SER A 1037 22.14 50.81 24.03
N ALA A 1038 21.70 51.70 23.13
CA ALA A 1038 20.69 52.72 23.41
C ALA A 1038 19.29 52.11 23.57
N ILE A 1039 18.51 52.62 24.53
CA ILE A 1039 17.20 52.07 24.89
C ILE A 1039 16.11 52.64 23.96
N PRO A 1040 15.27 51.80 23.31
CA PRO A 1040 14.20 52.27 22.42
C PRO A 1040 13.02 52.91 23.18
N GLU A 1041 12.11 53.55 22.46
CA GLU A 1041 10.90 54.12 23.06
C GLU A 1041 9.92 53.03 23.58
N GLY A 1042 9.44 53.19 24.81
CA GLY A 1042 8.58 52.21 25.47
C GLY A 1042 7.11 52.23 25.01
N ALA A 1043 6.56 53.39 24.63
CA ALA A 1043 5.14 53.51 24.30
C ALA A 1043 4.72 52.71 23.04
N PRO A 1044 5.49 52.72 21.92
CA PRO A 1044 5.17 51.86 20.77
C PRO A 1044 5.25 50.37 21.10
N LEU A 1045 6.23 49.96 21.93
CA LEU A 1045 6.35 48.58 22.40
C LEU A 1045 5.15 48.18 23.27
N TYR A 1046 4.70 49.05 24.17
CA TYR A 1046 3.57 48.79 25.06
C TYR A 1046 2.26 48.58 24.29
N ASN A 1047 1.97 49.46 23.32
CA ASN A 1047 0.79 49.32 22.46
C ASN A 1047 0.84 48.02 21.63
N ARG A 1048 2.03 47.53 21.28
CA ARG A 1048 2.20 46.28 20.52
C ARG A 1048 2.08 45.01 21.37
N HIS A 1049 2.58 45.03 22.60
CA HIS A 1049 2.78 43.82 23.40
C HIS A 1049 1.88 43.71 24.65
N CYS A 1050 1.44 44.83 25.23
CA CYS A 1050 0.75 44.86 26.52
C CYS A 1050 -0.72 45.32 26.40
N ALA A 1051 -1.02 46.29 25.53
CA ALA A 1051 -2.33 46.93 25.44
C ALA A 1051 -3.48 46.00 25.05
N LEU A 1052 -3.19 44.85 24.42
CA LEU A 1052 -4.21 43.86 24.06
C LEU A 1052 -4.91 43.24 25.29
N CYS A 1053 -4.18 43.11 26.40
CA CYS A 1053 -4.73 42.68 27.69
C CYS A 1053 -4.98 43.88 28.61
N HIS A 1054 -4.05 44.83 28.68
CA HIS A 1054 -4.10 45.92 29.66
C HIS A 1054 -4.79 47.21 29.18
N GLY A 1055 -5.22 47.30 27.93
CA GLY A 1055 -5.69 48.55 27.33
C GLY A 1055 -4.53 49.51 27.01
N PRO A 1056 -4.72 50.54 26.16
CA PRO A 1056 -3.65 51.47 25.77
C PRO A 1056 -3.13 52.34 26.92
N VAL A 1057 -3.93 52.50 27.98
CA VAL A 1057 -3.63 53.30 29.19
C VAL A 1057 -3.45 52.45 30.45
N GLY A 1058 -3.48 51.11 30.35
CA GLY A 1058 -3.19 50.22 31.48
C GLY A 1058 -4.36 49.78 32.36
N HIS A 1059 -5.60 50.22 32.10
CA HIS A 1059 -6.77 49.90 32.93
C HIS A 1059 -7.19 48.41 33.00
N GLY A 1060 -6.56 47.49 32.27
CA GLY A 1060 -6.96 46.08 32.27
C GLY A 1060 -8.21 45.78 31.42
N ASP A 1061 -8.61 46.72 30.57
CA ASP A 1061 -9.81 46.71 29.73
C ASP A 1061 -9.51 46.36 28.25
N GLY A 1062 -8.34 45.77 27.97
CA GLY A 1062 -7.94 45.38 26.63
C GLY A 1062 -8.86 44.31 26.02
N LYS A 1063 -8.88 44.20 24.68
CA LYS A 1063 -9.76 43.30 23.91
C LYS A 1063 -9.78 41.84 24.43
N LEU A 1064 -8.67 41.32 24.94
CA LEU A 1064 -8.61 39.96 25.49
C LEU A 1064 -9.06 39.83 26.96
N ALA A 1065 -9.20 40.93 27.72
CA ALA A 1065 -9.54 40.90 29.14
C ALA A 1065 -10.87 40.17 29.41
N LEU A 1066 -11.86 40.34 28.54
CA LEU A 1066 -13.17 39.68 28.61
C LEU A 1066 -13.14 38.16 28.34
N LEU A 1067 -12.03 37.63 27.81
CA LEU A 1067 -11.87 36.22 27.47
C LEU A 1067 -10.98 35.47 28.48
N LEU A 1068 -10.44 36.16 29.49
CA LEU A 1068 -9.61 35.57 30.53
C LEU A 1068 -10.47 35.18 31.76
N PRO A 1069 -10.16 34.07 32.45
CA PRO A 1069 -10.82 33.68 33.71
C PRO A 1069 -10.73 34.74 34.81
N LYS A 1070 -9.70 35.61 34.76
CA LYS A 1070 -9.51 36.74 35.67
C LYS A 1070 -9.07 37.96 34.87
N ALA A 1071 -9.71 39.09 35.11
CA ALA A 1071 -9.37 40.36 34.47
C ALA A 1071 -7.91 40.76 34.77
N PRO A 1072 -7.17 41.33 33.79
CA PRO A 1072 -5.84 41.90 34.02
C PRO A 1072 -5.86 43.04 35.04
N ALA A 1073 -4.69 43.34 35.63
CA ALA A 1073 -4.55 44.43 36.57
C ALA A 1073 -4.57 45.81 35.88
N HIS A 1074 -5.24 46.76 36.53
CA HIS A 1074 -5.12 48.21 36.36
C HIS A 1074 -3.67 48.64 36.66
N LEU A 1075 -2.81 48.73 35.65
CA LEU A 1075 -1.37 48.97 35.82
C LEU A 1075 -1.05 50.33 36.44
N ASP A 1076 -1.98 51.28 36.37
CA ASP A 1076 -2.01 52.57 37.07
C ASP A 1076 -2.00 52.42 38.60
N ARG A 1077 -2.69 51.40 39.13
CA ARG A 1077 -3.00 51.27 40.57
C ARG A 1077 -2.01 50.42 41.35
N GLY A 1078 -0.71 50.61 41.09
CA GLY A 1078 0.34 49.97 41.88
C GLY A 1078 0.33 50.42 43.36
N PRO A 1079 1.02 49.71 44.28
CA PRO A 1079 1.89 48.55 44.05
C PRO A 1079 1.15 47.19 44.00
N PHE A 1080 1.76 46.19 43.38
CA PHE A 1080 1.25 44.81 43.35
C PHE A 1080 2.16 43.83 44.10
N ILE A 1081 1.63 42.67 44.49
CA ILE A 1081 2.38 41.59 45.18
C ILE A 1081 3.71 41.26 44.46
N TRP A 1082 3.70 41.20 43.13
CA TRP A 1082 4.89 40.89 42.31
C TRP A 1082 5.76 42.10 41.97
N THR A 1083 5.26 43.33 42.16
CA THR A 1083 5.99 44.59 41.92
C THR A 1083 5.71 45.62 43.03
N PRO A 1084 6.15 45.33 44.28
CA PRO A 1084 6.06 46.27 45.39
C PRO A 1084 6.90 47.52 45.12
N ALA A 1085 6.51 48.64 45.75
CA ALA A 1085 7.27 49.89 45.73
C ALA A 1085 8.67 49.72 46.38
N GLY A 1086 9.59 50.63 46.07
CA GLY A 1086 10.99 50.61 46.54
C GLY A 1086 12.00 50.63 45.39
N PRO A 1087 13.32 50.71 45.69
CA PRO A 1087 14.36 51.10 44.72
C PRO A 1087 14.41 50.25 43.44
N ASP A 1088 14.30 48.92 43.52
CA ASP A 1088 14.39 48.05 42.32
C ASP A 1088 13.05 47.84 41.58
N LEU A 1089 12.14 48.83 41.63
CA LEU A 1089 10.81 48.71 41.02
C LEU A 1089 10.89 48.44 39.51
N GLU A 1090 11.75 49.15 38.78
CA GLU A 1090 11.97 48.95 37.33
C GLU A 1090 12.43 47.51 37.05
N THR A 1091 13.38 46.97 37.83
CA THR A 1091 13.87 45.59 37.71
C THR A 1091 12.77 44.56 38.02
N ARG A 1092 11.91 44.80 39.02
CA ARG A 1092 10.77 43.93 39.34
C ARG A 1092 9.73 43.94 38.22
N ILE A 1093 9.43 45.09 37.63
CA ILE A 1093 8.54 45.23 36.48
C ILE A 1093 9.15 44.54 35.25
N ALA A 1094 10.45 44.73 34.99
CA ALA A 1094 11.19 44.07 33.91
C ALA A 1094 11.14 42.53 34.02
N ARG A 1095 11.27 41.96 35.23
CA ARG A 1095 11.11 40.51 35.47
C ARG A 1095 9.71 40.02 35.10
N VAL A 1096 8.67 40.74 35.52
CA VAL A 1096 7.27 40.42 35.17
C VAL A 1096 7.02 40.52 33.67
N ILE A 1097 7.60 41.50 32.98
CA ILE A 1097 7.52 41.62 31.51
C ILE A 1097 8.27 40.46 30.82
N LYS A 1098 9.50 40.14 31.25
CA LYS A 1098 10.32 39.08 30.63
C LYS A 1098 9.73 37.68 30.83
N HIS A 1099 9.16 37.40 32.01
CA HIS A 1099 8.83 36.03 32.43
C HIS A 1099 7.36 35.80 32.80
N GLY A 1100 6.54 36.84 32.85
CA GLY A 1100 5.13 36.76 33.24
C GLY A 1100 4.95 36.64 34.75
N ILE A 1101 3.74 36.26 35.17
CA ILE A 1101 3.42 35.98 36.58
C ILE A 1101 3.05 34.49 36.71
N PRO A 1102 3.89 33.67 37.38
CA PRO A 1102 3.67 32.23 37.55
C PRO A 1102 2.28 31.90 38.10
N GLY A 1103 1.62 30.90 37.48
CA GLY A 1103 0.29 30.45 37.89
C GLY A 1103 -0.87 31.37 37.49
N THR A 1104 -0.64 32.42 36.71
CA THR A 1104 -1.68 33.34 36.22
C THR A 1104 -1.76 33.36 34.69
N ASP A 1105 -2.71 34.12 34.15
CA ASP A 1105 -2.86 34.36 32.71
C ASP A 1105 -1.90 35.43 32.14
N MET A 1106 -1.09 36.10 32.98
CA MET A 1106 -0.11 37.10 32.53
C MET A 1106 1.16 36.41 31.96
N PRO A 1107 1.38 36.43 30.63
CA PRO A 1107 2.49 35.73 30.00
C PRO A 1107 3.80 36.52 30.10
N GLY A 1108 4.92 35.84 29.89
CA GLY A 1108 6.21 36.49 29.64
C GLY A 1108 6.42 36.87 28.18
N HIS A 1109 7.31 37.83 27.96
CA HIS A 1109 7.85 38.22 26.66
C HIS A 1109 9.33 37.81 26.55
N GLU A 1110 9.61 36.51 26.72
CA GLU A 1110 10.98 35.98 26.82
C GLU A 1110 11.85 36.27 25.58
N THR A 1111 11.22 36.44 24.41
CA THR A 1111 11.88 36.69 23.12
C THR A 1111 12.30 38.13 22.88
N LEU A 1112 11.84 39.09 23.69
CA LEU A 1112 12.25 40.50 23.58
C LEU A 1112 13.68 40.69 24.11
N GLY A 1113 14.41 41.63 23.51
CA GLY A 1113 15.71 42.09 23.99
C GLY A 1113 15.63 42.72 25.38
N ASP A 1114 16.72 42.68 26.13
CA ASP A 1114 16.76 43.24 27.49
C ASP A 1114 16.57 44.78 27.48
N ASP A 1115 17.02 45.44 26.42
CA ASP A 1115 16.78 46.84 26.08
C ASP A 1115 15.29 47.15 25.85
N GLN A 1116 14.59 46.31 25.07
CA GLN A 1116 13.14 46.43 24.81
C GLN A 1116 12.32 46.20 26.10
N VAL A 1117 12.74 45.25 26.94
CA VAL A 1117 12.09 44.95 28.22
C VAL A 1117 12.29 46.10 29.22
N VAL A 1118 13.46 46.72 29.25
CA VAL A 1118 13.73 47.92 30.07
C VAL A 1118 12.93 49.12 29.57
N ALA A 1119 12.82 49.33 28.25
CA ALA A 1119 11.96 50.38 27.67
C ALA A 1119 10.49 50.22 28.09
N LEU A 1120 9.96 48.99 28.01
CA LEU A 1120 8.62 48.64 28.50
C LEU A 1120 8.47 48.86 30.01
N ALA A 1121 9.46 48.46 30.82
CA ALA A 1121 9.40 48.60 32.27
C ALA A 1121 9.36 50.07 32.71
N ARG A 1122 10.07 50.95 32.02
CA ARG A 1122 10.00 52.41 32.23
C ARG A 1122 8.66 52.99 31.86
N TYR A 1123 8.08 52.60 30.73
CA TYR A 1123 6.75 53.06 30.33
C TYR A 1123 5.65 52.59 31.30
N VAL A 1124 5.70 51.34 31.76
CA VAL A 1124 4.80 50.83 32.81
C VAL A 1124 5.03 51.53 34.16
N SER A 1125 6.24 52.01 34.44
CA SER A 1125 6.53 52.82 35.63
C SER A 1125 6.01 54.25 35.52
N TYR A 1126 5.98 54.82 34.30
CA TYR A 1126 5.36 56.11 33.99
C TYR A 1126 3.83 56.05 34.12
N LEU A 1127 3.18 55.00 33.58
CA LEU A 1127 1.73 54.77 33.74
C LEU A 1127 1.26 54.62 35.20
N ARG A 1128 2.16 54.48 36.18
CA ARG A 1128 1.87 54.42 37.63
C ARG A 1128 2.02 55.77 38.35
N GLN A 1129 2.44 56.82 37.64
CA GLN A 1129 2.76 58.14 38.20
C GLN A 1129 1.76 59.22 37.75
N GLU A 1130 0.89 58.88 36.79
CA GLU A 1130 -0.35 59.60 36.45
C GLU A 1130 -1.54 59.01 37.22
#